data_AF-Q91YR5-F1
#
_entry.id   AF-Q91YR5-F1
#
_cell.length_a   1.000
_cell.length_b   1.000
_cell.length_c   1.000
_cell.angle_alpha   90.00
_cell.angle_beta   90.00
_cell.angle_gamma   90.00
#
_symmetry.space_group_name_H-M   'P 1'
#
loop_
_entity.id
_entity.type
_entity.pdbx_description
1 polymer ?
#
loop_
_entity_poly.entity_id
_entity_poly.type
_entity_poly.pdbx_seq_one_letter_code
_entity_poly.pdbx_strand_id
1 'polypeptide(L)'
;MNLLPKSSKEFGSADYWEKFFQQRGKTAFEWYGTYLELCEVLHKYIKPKEKVLVIGCGNSELSEQLYDVGYQDIVNIDISEVVIKQMKERNGSRRPHMSFLKMDMTQLEFPDATFQVVLDKGTLDAVLTDEEEVTLRQVDRMLAEVGRVLQVGGRYLCISLAQAHILKKAVGHFSREGWMVRAHQVASSQDRVSEAEPRFSLPVFAFVMTKFRPVPGSALQIFELCTQEQGKPVRLESADQLAEAVRERQYYAWLCSQLRRKAGLGSVSLDLCSGDTGEPRYTLHVVDNPAVKPSRDNHFAIFIIPQGRETEWLFGMEEGRKQLAASAGFRRLVTVALHRGQRYAGMESIQAELSARVMELAPAGLPPQQQVPFLSVGGDIGVRTVQHQDHSALSGDYVIEDVQGEDRWYFRRLIFLSNRNVVQSEARLLKDTSHRAQKKRKKDRKKQRPADTSEDFPPAPGQSIDKSYLCCEHHKAMVAGLALLRNPELLLETPLTLLVVGLGGGSLPLFVHDHFPKSRIDAVEIDPTMLEVATQWFGFSQSDRMKVHIADGLDYITSLAGEAPPHYDVIMFDVDSKDPTLGMSCPPPAFVDQVFLQKVKSILCHDGVFILNLVCRDVRLKDSVLAGLKAAFPLLYVRRIEGEVNEILFCQLHPEQKLATPELLEMAQVLERTLRKPGQGWDDTYVLSDMLKTVKIV
;
A
#
# COMPACT_ATOMS: atom_id res chain seq x y z
N MET A 1 -32.20 -32.43 -2.56
CA MET A 1 -32.21 -31.78 -3.89
C MET A 1 -31.75 -30.36 -3.72
N ASN A 2 -30.90 -29.85 -4.59
CA ASN A 2 -30.44 -28.47 -4.52
C ASN A 2 -31.61 -27.59 -5.02
N LEU A 3 -32.35 -26.95 -4.11
CA LEU A 3 -33.51 -26.10 -4.43
C LEU A 3 -33.11 -24.74 -5.02
N LEU A 4 -31.82 -24.40 -4.94
CA LEU A 4 -31.28 -23.17 -5.51
C LEU A 4 -31.33 -23.20 -7.05
N PRO A 5 -31.59 -22.05 -7.69
CA PRO A 5 -31.72 -22.00 -9.15
C PRO A 5 -30.38 -22.27 -9.83
N LYS A 6 -30.43 -22.66 -11.10
CA LYS A 6 -29.21 -22.94 -11.89
C LYS A 6 -28.61 -21.67 -12.50
N SER A 7 -29.43 -20.64 -12.67
CA SER A 7 -29.04 -19.34 -13.24
C SER A 7 -29.58 -18.18 -12.41
N SER A 8 -28.92 -17.02 -12.47
CA SER A 8 -29.40 -15.83 -11.77
C SER A 8 -30.78 -15.38 -12.27
N LYS A 9 -31.05 -15.54 -13.57
CA LYS A 9 -32.33 -15.15 -14.21
C LYS A 9 -33.55 -15.87 -13.61
N GLU A 10 -33.38 -17.09 -13.11
CA GLU A 10 -34.48 -17.83 -12.47
C GLU A 10 -34.99 -17.16 -11.18
N PHE A 11 -34.15 -16.39 -10.47
CA PHE A 11 -34.60 -15.65 -9.28
C PHE A 11 -35.65 -14.59 -9.59
N GLY A 12 -35.69 -14.05 -10.82
CA GLY A 12 -36.71 -13.10 -11.26
C GLY A 12 -38.04 -13.74 -11.67
N SER A 13 -38.13 -15.07 -11.71
CA SER A 13 -39.30 -15.79 -12.21
C SER A 13 -40.29 -16.15 -11.10
N ALA A 14 -41.55 -15.74 -11.27
CA ALA A 14 -42.64 -16.16 -10.38
C ALA A 14 -42.81 -17.70 -10.37
N ASP A 15 -42.67 -18.35 -11.53
CA ASP A 15 -42.77 -19.80 -11.68
C ASP A 15 -41.68 -20.55 -10.90
N TYR A 16 -40.47 -19.97 -10.81
CA TYR A 16 -39.39 -20.53 -10.00
C TYR A 16 -39.77 -20.53 -8.53
N TRP A 17 -40.24 -19.39 -8.01
CA TRP A 17 -40.63 -19.27 -6.59
C TRP A 17 -41.81 -20.16 -6.24
N GLU A 18 -42.82 -20.26 -7.11
CA GLU A 18 -43.95 -21.17 -6.90
C GLU A 18 -43.48 -22.62 -6.73
N LYS A 19 -42.57 -23.09 -7.60
CA LYS A 19 -41.97 -24.44 -7.50
C LYS A 19 -41.08 -24.59 -6.26
N PHE A 20 -40.29 -23.56 -5.93
CA PHE A 20 -39.42 -23.55 -4.76
C PHE A 20 -40.23 -23.77 -3.48
N PHE A 21 -41.32 -23.03 -3.29
CA PHE A 21 -42.17 -23.15 -2.09
C PHE A 21 -43.02 -24.42 -2.07
N GLN A 22 -43.43 -24.94 -3.23
CA GLN A 22 -44.08 -26.26 -3.33
C GLN A 22 -43.16 -27.39 -2.87
N GLN A 23 -41.90 -27.39 -3.32
CA GLN A 23 -40.93 -28.44 -3.01
C GLN A 23 -40.37 -28.33 -1.59
N ARG A 24 -40.18 -27.11 -1.09
CA ARG A 24 -39.65 -26.88 0.26
C ARG A 24 -40.65 -27.22 1.37
N GLY A 25 -41.95 -27.05 1.10
CA GLY A 25 -43.00 -27.27 2.09
C GLY A 25 -42.95 -26.26 3.25
N LYS A 26 -43.23 -26.73 4.47
CA LYS A 26 -43.45 -25.86 5.65
C LYS A 26 -42.18 -25.35 6.33
N THR A 27 -41.00 -25.83 5.93
CA THR A 27 -39.73 -25.42 6.55
C THR A 27 -39.34 -24.02 6.09
N ALA A 28 -39.25 -23.07 7.03
CA ALA A 28 -38.84 -21.69 6.76
C ALA A 28 -37.49 -21.62 6.04
N PHE A 29 -37.31 -20.57 5.24
CA PHE A 29 -36.01 -20.21 4.66
C PHE A 29 -35.70 -18.76 4.94
N GLU A 30 -34.45 -18.49 5.32
CA GLU A 30 -33.98 -17.16 5.65
C GLU A 30 -32.94 -16.72 4.63
N TRP A 31 -33.30 -15.71 3.85
CA TRP A 31 -32.35 -14.95 3.03
C TRP A 31 -31.74 -13.83 3.86
N TYR A 32 -30.44 -13.60 3.70
CA TYR A 32 -29.71 -12.43 4.22
C TYR A 32 -29.83 -12.19 5.73
N GLY A 33 -29.98 -13.27 6.49
CA GLY A 33 -29.95 -13.24 7.96
C GLY A 33 -31.29 -13.51 8.60
N THR A 34 -31.20 -13.97 9.85
CA THR A 34 -32.35 -14.19 10.73
C THR A 34 -32.81 -12.89 11.38
N TYR A 35 -33.99 -12.91 12.02
CA TYR A 35 -34.44 -11.77 12.82
C TYR A 35 -33.42 -11.33 13.88
N LEU A 36 -32.73 -12.25 14.54
CA LEU A 36 -31.75 -11.91 15.59
C LEU A 36 -30.57 -11.09 15.05
N GLU A 37 -30.21 -11.29 13.79
CA GLU A 37 -29.12 -10.55 13.13
C GLU A 37 -29.61 -9.19 12.62
N LEU A 38 -30.91 -9.06 12.31
CA LEU A 38 -31.50 -7.85 11.71
C LEU A 38 -32.22 -6.95 12.73
N CYS A 39 -32.58 -7.47 13.91
CA CYS A 39 -33.51 -6.82 14.83
C CYS A 39 -33.01 -5.46 15.31
N GLU A 40 -31.71 -5.27 15.54
CA GLU A 40 -31.18 -3.98 15.98
C GLU A 40 -31.44 -2.85 14.98
N VAL A 41 -31.14 -3.10 13.69
CA VAL A 41 -31.41 -2.13 12.63
C VAL A 41 -32.92 -1.97 12.46
N LEU A 42 -33.67 -3.06 12.45
CA LEU A 42 -35.12 -3.01 12.31
C LEU A 42 -35.78 -2.23 13.45
N HIS A 43 -35.38 -2.40 14.70
CA HIS A 43 -35.95 -1.67 15.85
C HIS A 43 -35.52 -0.20 15.88
N LYS A 44 -34.32 0.11 15.36
CA LYS A 44 -33.85 1.49 15.22
C LYS A 44 -34.67 2.29 14.22
N TYR A 45 -35.18 1.63 13.18
CA TYR A 45 -35.95 2.29 12.15
C TYR A 45 -37.44 2.10 12.34
N ILE A 46 -37.94 0.90 12.64
CA ILE A 46 -39.36 0.56 12.83
C ILE A 46 -39.83 0.87 14.24
N LYS A 47 -40.95 1.58 14.36
CA LYS A 47 -41.67 1.84 15.62
C LYS A 47 -42.90 0.92 15.72
N PRO A 48 -43.27 0.44 16.93
CA PRO A 48 -44.36 -0.53 17.09
C PRO A 48 -45.74 -0.12 16.54
N LYS A 49 -46.01 1.19 16.45
CA LYS A 49 -47.30 1.74 15.97
C LYS A 49 -47.36 1.99 14.46
N GLU A 50 -46.26 1.76 13.76
CA GLU A 50 -46.18 2.03 12.33
C GLU A 50 -46.65 0.84 11.51
N LYS A 51 -47.34 1.14 10.41
CA LYS A 51 -47.78 0.17 9.41
C LYS A 51 -46.64 -0.19 8.48
N VAL A 52 -46.33 -1.49 8.42
CA VAL A 52 -45.20 -2.06 7.68
C VAL A 52 -45.72 -2.89 6.50
N LEU A 53 -45.25 -2.58 5.29
CA LEU A 53 -45.40 -3.44 4.11
C LEU A 53 -44.12 -4.27 3.96
N VAL A 54 -44.23 -5.59 4.01
CA VAL A 54 -43.13 -6.50 3.69
C VAL A 54 -43.35 -7.03 2.27
N ILE A 55 -42.47 -6.66 1.35
CA ILE A 55 -42.52 -7.10 -0.05
C ILE A 55 -41.68 -8.37 -0.23
N GLY A 56 -42.13 -9.28 -1.10
CA GLY A 56 -41.48 -10.57 -1.33
C GLY A 56 -41.24 -11.35 -0.04
N CYS A 57 -42.27 -11.49 0.79
CA CYS A 57 -42.12 -12.02 2.14
C CYS A 57 -41.64 -13.48 2.19
N GLY A 58 -41.87 -14.25 1.11
CA GLY A 58 -41.60 -15.68 1.08
C GLY A 58 -42.19 -16.41 2.28
N ASN A 59 -41.45 -17.41 2.79
CA ASN A 59 -41.80 -18.15 4.00
C ASN A 59 -40.89 -17.82 5.20
N SER A 60 -40.31 -16.62 5.21
CA SER A 60 -39.43 -16.16 6.29
C SER A 60 -40.21 -15.95 7.59
N GLU A 61 -39.54 -16.21 8.72
CA GLU A 61 -40.06 -15.95 10.07
C GLU A 61 -39.91 -14.50 10.49
N LEU A 62 -39.30 -13.64 9.67
CA LEU A 62 -38.99 -12.25 10.03
C LEU A 62 -40.22 -11.48 10.51
N SER A 63 -41.31 -11.50 9.74
CA SER A 63 -42.55 -10.81 10.08
C SER A 63 -43.22 -11.43 11.30
N GLU A 64 -43.10 -12.75 11.48
CA GLU A 64 -43.62 -13.47 12.65
C GLU A 64 -42.93 -13.03 13.94
N GLN A 65 -41.61 -12.94 13.90
CA GLN A 65 -40.78 -12.55 15.05
C GLN A 65 -40.90 -11.05 15.33
N LEU A 66 -41.00 -10.21 14.29
CA LEU A 66 -41.28 -8.78 14.45
C LEU A 66 -42.66 -8.56 15.08
N TYR A 67 -43.68 -9.31 14.64
CA TYR A 67 -45.01 -9.29 15.24
C TYR A 67 -44.99 -9.68 16.72
N ASP A 68 -44.32 -10.79 17.04
CA ASP A 68 -44.28 -11.35 18.39
C ASP A 68 -43.61 -10.42 19.42
N VAL A 69 -42.76 -9.47 18.98
CA VAL A 69 -42.18 -8.44 19.86
C VAL A 69 -42.97 -7.12 19.90
N GLY A 70 -44.13 -7.03 19.22
CA GLY A 70 -45.09 -5.94 19.37
C GLY A 70 -45.37 -5.08 18.14
N TYR A 71 -44.77 -5.37 16.98
CA TYR A 71 -45.04 -4.67 15.71
C TYR A 71 -46.21 -5.34 14.99
N GLN A 72 -47.44 -4.93 15.29
CA GLN A 72 -48.60 -5.75 14.93
C GLN A 72 -49.26 -5.40 13.59
N ASP A 73 -49.08 -4.18 13.08
CA ASP A 73 -49.68 -3.73 11.80
C ASP A 73 -48.73 -4.03 10.62
N ILE A 74 -48.64 -5.32 10.28
CA ILE A 74 -47.78 -5.83 9.21
C ILE A 74 -48.61 -6.42 8.08
N VAL A 75 -48.40 -5.92 6.86
CA VAL A 75 -48.94 -6.47 5.62
C VAL A 75 -47.81 -7.10 4.83
N ASN A 76 -47.92 -8.40 4.57
CA ASN A 76 -46.94 -9.16 3.79
C ASN A 76 -47.50 -9.43 2.40
N ILE A 77 -46.66 -9.25 1.37
CA ILE A 77 -47.02 -9.59 0.00
C ILE A 77 -45.98 -10.48 -0.66
N ASP A 78 -46.43 -11.31 -1.58
CA ASP A 78 -45.58 -12.14 -2.43
C ASP A 78 -46.31 -12.43 -3.75
N ILE A 79 -45.54 -12.72 -4.81
CA ILE A 79 -46.10 -13.11 -6.10
C ILE A 79 -46.61 -14.56 -6.08
N SER A 80 -46.02 -15.41 -5.21
CA SER A 80 -46.36 -16.82 -5.10
C SER A 80 -47.64 -17.05 -4.30
N GLU A 81 -48.59 -17.76 -4.89
CA GLU A 81 -49.85 -18.10 -4.22
C GLU A 81 -49.65 -19.20 -3.18
N VAL A 82 -48.81 -20.19 -3.48
CA VAL A 82 -48.45 -21.26 -2.56
C VAL A 82 -47.90 -20.71 -1.25
N VAL A 83 -46.94 -19.78 -1.31
CA VAL A 83 -46.33 -19.26 -0.08
C VAL A 83 -47.29 -18.41 0.73
N ILE A 84 -48.13 -17.60 0.08
CA ILE A 84 -49.15 -16.82 0.77
C ILE A 84 -50.17 -17.72 1.47
N LYS A 85 -50.60 -18.81 0.85
CA LYS A 85 -51.49 -19.78 1.49
C LYS A 85 -50.83 -20.43 2.70
N GLN A 86 -49.58 -20.89 2.56
CA GLN A 86 -48.81 -21.48 3.65
C GLN A 86 -48.66 -20.50 4.83
N MET A 87 -48.36 -19.23 4.55
CA MET A 87 -48.17 -18.21 5.57
C MET A 87 -49.48 -17.82 6.26
N LYS A 88 -50.61 -17.75 5.53
CA LYS A 88 -51.94 -17.56 6.14
C LYS A 88 -52.30 -18.70 7.10
N GLU A 89 -52.11 -19.95 6.68
CA GLU A 89 -52.38 -21.12 7.52
C GLU A 89 -51.49 -21.15 8.76
N ARG A 90 -50.21 -20.81 8.60
CA ARG A 90 -49.22 -20.76 9.68
C ARG A 90 -49.50 -19.67 10.73
N ASN A 91 -50.07 -18.53 10.30
CA ASN A 91 -50.17 -17.32 11.14
C ASN A 91 -51.59 -16.97 11.60
N GLY A 92 -52.64 -17.44 10.93
CA GLY A 92 -54.01 -16.94 11.10
C GLY A 92 -54.57 -17.01 12.52
N SER A 93 -54.18 -18.00 13.32
CA SER A 93 -54.63 -18.14 14.72
C SER A 93 -53.76 -17.38 15.72
N ARG A 94 -52.45 -17.29 15.48
CA ARG A 94 -51.47 -16.74 16.42
C ARG A 94 -51.25 -15.23 16.23
N ARG A 95 -51.42 -14.72 15.01
CA ARG A 95 -51.03 -13.35 14.63
C ARG A 95 -52.14 -12.68 13.80
N PRO A 96 -53.33 -12.47 14.37
CA PRO A 96 -54.55 -12.10 13.63
C PRO A 96 -54.50 -10.70 13.00
N HIS A 97 -53.62 -9.80 13.46
CA HIS A 97 -53.44 -8.47 12.88
C HIS A 97 -52.45 -8.45 11.71
N MET A 98 -51.73 -9.55 11.47
CA MET A 98 -50.81 -9.67 10.34
C MET A 98 -51.56 -10.20 9.11
N SER A 99 -51.38 -9.53 7.97
CA SER A 99 -52.01 -9.90 6.71
C SER A 99 -51.01 -10.47 5.71
N PHE A 100 -51.48 -11.37 4.85
CA PHE A 100 -50.71 -11.95 3.75
C PHE A 100 -51.53 -11.85 2.47
N LEU A 101 -51.01 -11.22 1.42
CA LEU A 101 -51.74 -10.99 0.17
C LEU A 101 -50.87 -11.43 -1.01
N LYS A 102 -51.48 -12.15 -1.96
CA LYS A 102 -50.84 -12.37 -3.25
C LYS A 102 -50.90 -11.07 -4.02
N MET A 103 -49.76 -10.50 -4.40
CA MET A 103 -49.70 -9.20 -5.07
C MET A 103 -48.38 -9.05 -5.82
N ASP A 104 -48.44 -8.42 -7.01
CA ASP A 104 -47.25 -8.01 -7.75
C ASP A 104 -46.76 -6.66 -7.21
N MET A 105 -45.53 -6.63 -6.69
CA MET A 105 -44.93 -5.40 -6.14
C MET A 105 -44.65 -4.31 -7.17
N THR A 106 -44.71 -4.63 -8.48
CA THR A 106 -44.63 -3.64 -9.56
C THR A 106 -45.98 -2.95 -9.83
N GLN A 107 -47.04 -3.40 -9.16
CA GLN A 107 -48.39 -2.84 -9.23
C GLN A 107 -49.12 -3.06 -7.88
N LEU A 108 -48.75 -2.29 -6.86
CA LEU A 108 -49.34 -2.38 -5.53
C LEU A 108 -50.78 -1.83 -5.53
N GLU A 109 -51.72 -2.60 -5.02
CA GLU A 109 -53.14 -2.22 -4.95
C GLU A 109 -53.48 -1.32 -3.74
N PHE A 110 -52.47 -0.73 -3.10
CA PHE A 110 -52.64 0.16 -1.96
C PHE A 110 -52.72 1.63 -2.39
N PRO A 111 -53.50 2.47 -1.69
CA PRO A 111 -53.45 3.92 -1.89
C PRO A 111 -52.06 4.52 -1.61
N ASP A 112 -51.82 5.70 -2.17
CA ASP A 112 -50.61 6.48 -1.92
C ASP A 112 -50.44 6.78 -0.42
N ALA A 113 -49.19 6.82 0.05
CA ALA A 113 -48.85 7.15 1.43
C ALA A 113 -49.54 6.28 2.52
N THR A 114 -49.92 5.04 2.19
CA THR A 114 -50.54 4.10 3.14
C THR A 114 -49.58 3.61 4.23
N PHE A 115 -48.29 3.48 3.92
CA PHE A 115 -47.30 2.84 4.80
C PHE A 115 -46.25 3.80 5.32
N GLN A 116 -45.77 3.52 6.53
CA GLN A 116 -44.62 4.20 7.13
C GLN A 116 -43.31 3.47 6.82
N VAL A 117 -43.38 2.17 6.59
CA VAL A 117 -42.23 1.32 6.27
C VAL A 117 -42.56 0.40 5.12
N VAL A 118 -41.64 0.31 4.18
CA VAL A 118 -41.56 -0.82 3.26
C VAL A 118 -40.29 -1.59 3.60
N LEU A 119 -40.41 -2.89 3.86
CA LEU A 119 -39.32 -3.79 4.18
C LEU A 119 -39.14 -4.78 3.02
N ASP A 120 -37.95 -4.75 2.43
CA ASP A 120 -37.49 -5.68 1.41
C ASP A 120 -36.32 -6.48 2.00
N LYS A 121 -36.46 -7.82 2.00
CA LYS A 121 -35.37 -8.72 2.37
C LYS A 121 -34.98 -9.60 1.19
N GLY A 122 -34.15 -9.04 0.32
CA GLY A 122 -33.58 -9.70 -0.85
C GLY A 122 -34.52 -9.82 -2.04
N THR A 123 -35.66 -9.17 -2.01
CA THR A 123 -36.60 -9.12 -3.12
C THR A 123 -36.01 -8.31 -4.28
N LEU A 124 -35.41 -7.15 -4.00
CA LEU A 124 -34.69 -6.37 -5.01
C LEU A 124 -33.56 -7.18 -5.67
N ASP A 125 -32.77 -7.90 -4.87
CA ASP A 125 -31.69 -8.76 -5.36
C ASP A 125 -32.23 -9.88 -6.25
N ALA A 126 -33.40 -10.43 -5.92
CA ALA A 126 -34.03 -11.49 -6.69
C ALA A 126 -34.58 -11.01 -8.04
N VAL A 127 -35.11 -9.79 -8.13
CA VAL A 127 -35.69 -9.27 -9.38
C VAL A 127 -34.72 -8.53 -10.28
N LEU A 128 -33.64 -7.96 -9.73
CA LEU A 128 -32.60 -7.27 -10.50
C LEU A 128 -31.46 -8.25 -10.85
N THR A 129 -31.80 -9.25 -11.67
CA THR A 129 -30.91 -10.38 -12.00
C THR A 129 -29.78 -10.03 -12.96
N ASP A 130 -29.97 -8.97 -13.75
CA ASP A 130 -29.06 -8.48 -14.78
C ASP A 130 -29.35 -6.99 -15.09
N GLU A 131 -28.55 -6.39 -15.97
CA GLU A 131 -28.70 -5.01 -16.41
C GLU A 131 -29.45 -4.90 -17.77
N GLU A 132 -30.25 -5.91 -18.15
CA GLU A 132 -31.08 -5.85 -19.35
C GLU A 132 -32.23 -4.85 -19.19
N GLU A 133 -32.60 -4.17 -20.27
CA GLU A 133 -33.59 -3.07 -20.24
C GLU A 133 -34.96 -3.49 -19.66
N VAL A 134 -35.38 -4.73 -19.94
CA VAL A 134 -36.64 -5.29 -19.42
C VAL A 134 -36.61 -5.42 -17.90
N THR A 135 -35.54 -6.01 -17.37
CA THR A 135 -35.28 -6.15 -15.93
C THR A 135 -35.23 -4.78 -15.26
N LEU A 136 -34.48 -3.84 -15.85
CA LEU A 136 -34.35 -2.48 -15.32
C LEU A 136 -35.68 -1.73 -15.26
N ARG A 137 -36.55 -1.87 -16.27
CA ARG A 137 -37.90 -1.26 -16.30
C ARG A 137 -38.84 -1.90 -15.28
N GLN A 138 -38.74 -3.20 -15.05
CA GLN A 138 -39.50 -3.88 -14.00
C GLN A 138 -39.11 -3.35 -12.62
N VAL A 139 -37.81 -3.21 -12.37
CA VAL A 139 -37.29 -2.65 -11.12
C VAL A 139 -37.66 -1.18 -10.96
N ASP A 140 -37.65 -0.37 -12.02
CA ASP A 140 -38.13 1.03 -11.93
C ASP A 140 -39.60 1.11 -11.51
N ARG A 141 -40.45 0.20 -12.00
CA ARG A 141 -41.86 0.11 -11.55
C ARG A 141 -41.97 -0.28 -10.08
N MET A 142 -41.23 -1.29 -9.64
CA MET A 142 -41.16 -1.68 -8.23
C MET A 142 -40.75 -0.51 -7.33
N LEU A 143 -39.65 0.18 -7.66
CA LEU A 143 -39.15 1.29 -6.85
C LEU A 143 -40.10 2.49 -6.85
N ALA A 144 -40.77 2.76 -7.98
CA ALA A 144 -41.81 3.78 -8.06
C ALA A 144 -43.02 3.45 -7.17
N GLU A 145 -43.46 2.19 -7.14
CA GLU A 145 -44.55 1.74 -6.28
C GLU A 145 -44.19 1.82 -4.79
N VAL A 146 -42.97 1.40 -4.42
CA VAL A 146 -42.43 1.61 -3.07
C VAL A 146 -42.44 3.09 -2.70
N GLY A 147 -41.99 3.95 -3.61
CA GLY A 147 -42.03 5.39 -3.47
C GLY A 147 -43.46 5.91 -3.26
N ARG A 148 -44.43 5.42 -4.03
CA ARG A 148 -45.83 5.87 -4.01
C ARG A 148 -46.55 5.51 -2.71
N VAL A 149 -46.43 4.27 -2.25
CA VAL A 149 -47.16 3.79 -1.06
C VAL A 149 -46.54 4.29 0.26
N LEU A 150 -45.30 4.79 0.24
CA LEU A 150 -44.65 5.40 1.40
C LEU A 150 -45.11 6.85 1.62
N GLN A 151 -45.46 7.17 2.87
CA GLN A 151 -45.70 8.55 3.29
C GLN A 151 -44.39 9.36 3.36
N VAL A 152 -44.50 10.70 3.36
CA VAL A 152 -43.34 11.56 3.69
C VAL A 152 -42.87 11.26 5.12
N GLY A 153 -41.56 11.10 5.30
CA GLY A 153 -40.92 10.64 6.53
C GLY A 153 -40.95 9.10 6.70
N GLY A 154 -41.62 8.39 5.81
CA GLY A 154 -41.53 6.94 5.72
C GLY A 154 -40.18 6.49 5.15
N ARG A 155 -39.89 5.19 5.29
CA ARG A 155 -38.60 4.62 4.88
C ARG A 155 -38.74 3.29 4.17
N TYR A 156 -37.90 3.11 3.16
CA TYR A 156 -37.65 1.85 2.52
C TYR A 156 -36.42 1.21 3.18
N LEU A 157 -36.61 0.03 3.76
CA LEU A 157 -35.56 -0.79 4.39
C LEU A 157 -35.25 -1.96 3.44
N CYS A 158 -34.11 -1.90 2.76
CA CYS A 158 -33.68 -2.91 1.81
C CYS A 158 -32.50 -3.70 2.37
N ILE A 159 -32.70 -4.98 2.69
CA ILE A 159 -31.66 -5.92 3.12
C ILE A 159 -31.10 -6.62 1.89
N SER A 160 -29.82 -6.46 1.63
CA SER A 160 -29.18 -6.87 0.36
C SER A 160 -27.73 -7.28 0.58
N LEU A 161 -27.19 -8.11 -0.32
CA LEU A 161 -25.74 -8.30 -0.44
C LEU A 161 -25.05 -7.10 -1.09
N ALA A 162 -25.81 -6.12 -1.59
CA ALA A 162 -25.35 -4.87 -2.16
C ALA A 162 -24.41 -5.03 -3.36
N GLN A 163 -24.70 -5.97 -4.27
CA GLN A 163 -23.93 -6.09 -5.52
C GLN A 163 -23.95 -4.75 -6.28
N ALA A 164 -22.89 -4.45 -7.03
CA ALA A 164 -22.65 -3.11 -7.56
C ALA A 164 -23.83 -2.54 -8.37
N HIS A 165 -24.48 -3.36 -9.20
CA HIS A 165 -25.64 -2.95 -10.00
C HIS A 165 -26.91 -2.75 -9.15
N ILE A 166 -27.12 -3.56 -8.11
CA ILE A 166 -28.20 -3.39 -7.12
C ILE A 166 -28.06 -2.04 -6.41
N LEU A 167 -26.86 -1.79 -5.89
CA LEU A 167 -26.54 -0.59 -5.14
C LEU A 167 -26.73 0.66 -6.02
N LYS A 168 -26.15 0.64 -7.22
CA LYS A 168 -26.28 1.72 -8.22
C LYS A 168 -27.75 2.00 -8.55
N LYS A 169 -28.57 0.96 -8.76
CA LYS A 169 -29.98 1.12 -9.12
C LYS A 169 -30.79 1.72 -7.97
N ALA A 170 -30.72 1.14 -6.77
CA ALA A 170 -31.52 1.58 -5.63
C ALA A 170 -31.09 2.97 -5.11
N VAL A 171 -29.80 3.15 -4.85
CA VAL A 171 -29.26 4.44 -4.36
C VAL A 171 -29.45 5.52 -5.41
N GLY A 172 -29.17 5.21 -6.68
CA GLY A 172 -29.36 6.15 -7.78
C GLY A 172 -30.81 6.58 -7.96
N HIS A 173 -31.77 5.66 -7.83
CA HIS A 173 -33.20 5.98 -7.92
C HIS A 173 -33.63 6.94 -6.80
N PHE A 174 -33.44 6.55 -5.53
CA PHE A 174 -33.93 7.35 -4.41
C PHE A 174 -33.13 8.63 -4.17
N SER A 175 -31.85 8.67 -4.55
CA SER A 175 -31.06 9.91 -4.52
C SER A 175 -31.61 10.96 -5.50
N ARG A 176 -32.03 10.55 -6.71
CA ARG A 176 -32.65 11.48 -7.68
C ARG A 176 -33.98 12.04 -7.17
N GLU A 177 -34.71 11.27 -6.38
CA GLU A 177 -35.94 11.69 -5.70
C GLU A 177 -35.67 12.57 -4.45
N GLY A 178 -34.40 12.84 -4.11
CA GLY A 178 -34.02 13.68 -2.96
C GLY A 178 -34.17 12.99 -1.60
N TRP A 179 -34.14 11.65 -1.57
CA TRP A 179 -34.21 10.89 -0.33
C TRP A 179 -32.82 10.78 0.32
N MET A 180 -32.79 10.74 1.65
CA MET A 180 -31.57 10.36 2.37
C MET A 180 -31.36 8.86 2.26
N VAL A 181 -30.12 8.45 1.99
CA VAL A 181 -29.71 7.04 1.94
C VAL A 181 -28.70 6.78 3.06
N ARG A 182 -29.04 5.86 3.95
CA ARG A 182 -28.13 5.40 5.00
C ARG A 182 -27.92 3.90 4.89
N ALA A 183 -26.68 3.45 4.75
CA ALA A 183 -26.33 2.02 4.76
C ALA A 183 -25.85 1.61 6.15
N HIS A 184 -26.33 0.46 6.64
CA HIS A 184 -25.79 -0.23 7.80
C HIS A 184 -25.16 -1.53 7.35
N GLN A 185 -23.91 -1.78 7.73
CA GLN A 185 -23.35 -3.12 7.65
C GLN A 185 -23.95 -3.95 8.80
N VAL A 186 -24.69 -4.99 8.48
CA VAL A 186 -25.30 -5.88 9.46
C VAL A 186 -24.22 -6.75 10.07
N ALA A 187 -24.13 -6.78 11.39
CA ALA A 187 -23.19 -7.64 12.09
C ALA A 187 -23.55 -9.11 11.82
N SER A 188 -22.60 -9.85 11.28
CA SER A 188 -22.79 -11.26 11.03
C SER A 188 -22.28 -12.08 12.21
N SER A 189 -23.08 -13.02 12.72
CA SER A 189 -22.67 -13.99 13.75
C SER A 189 -21.69 -15.06 13.22
N GLN A 190 -20.83 -14.68 12.26
CA GLN A 190 -19.93 -15.56 11.50
C GLN A 190 -18.90 -16.31 12.35
N ASP A 191 -18.71 -15.95 13.62
CA ASP A 191 -17.70 -16.60 14.48
C ASP A 191 -18.22 -17.79 15.31
N ARG A 192 -19.50 -18.20 15.21
CA ARG A 192 -20.05 -19.27 16.09
C ARG A 192 -20.71 -20.46 15.42
N VAL A 193 -20.77 -20.57 14.09
CA VAL A 193 -21.49 -21.70 13.45
C VAL A 193 -20.58 -22.55 12.57
N SER A 194 -20.65 -23.86 12.84
CA SER A 194 -19.97 -24.99 12.20
C SER A 194 -19.79 -24.87 10.68
N GLU A 195 -18.62 -25.30 10.17
CA GLU A 195 -18.17 -25.31 8.75
C GLU A 195 -19.06 -26.09 7.75
N ALA A 196 -20.25 -26.55 8.14
CA ALA A 196 -21.04 -27.50 7.37
C ALA A 196 -21.87 -26.88 6.23
N GLU A 197 -22.10 -25.55 6.21
CA GLU A 197 -22.81 -24.89 5.11
C GLU A 197 -21.97 -23.77 4.49
N PRO A 198 -21.89 -23.68 3.14
CA PRO A 198 -21.20 -22.60 2.46
C PRO A 198 -21.99 -21.29 2.63
N ARG A 199 -21.81 -20.63 3.77
CA ARG A 199 -22.32 -19.26 3.97
C ARG A 199 -21.56 -18.29 3.06
N PHE A 200 -22.29 -17.33 2.50
CA PHE A 200 -21.75 -16.27 1.66
C PHE A 200 -20.69 -15.47 2.42
N SER A 201 -19.54 -15.22 1.79
CA SER A 201 -18.45 -14.43 2.38
C SER A 201 -18.71 -12.94 2.38
N LEU A 202 -19.79 -12.49 1.74
CA LEU A 202 -20.12 -11.07 1.60
C LEU A 202 -20.94 -10.60 2.81
N PRO A 203 -20.67 -9.39 3.33
CA PRO A 203 -21.46 -8.82 4.40
C PRO A 203 -22.85 -8.44 3.89
N VAL A 204 -23.84 -8.58 4.76
CA VAL A 204 -25.20 -8.12 4.51
C VAL A 204 -25.28 -6.64 4.86
N PHE A 205 -25.96 -5.86 4.02
CA PHE A 205 -26.25 -4.47 4.26
C PHE A 205 -27.75 -4.22 4.40
N ALA A 206 -28.11 -3.32 5.30
CA ALA A 206 -29.44 -2.75 5.41
C ALA A 206 -29.39 -1.30 4.93
N PHE A 207 -29.98 -1.03 3.77
CA PHE A 207 -30.14 0.32 3.26
C PHE A 207 -31.45 0.92 3.77
N VAL A 208 -31.34 2.11 4.34
CA VAL A 208 -32.46 2.90 4.86
C VAL A 208 -32.59 4.13 3.96
N MET A 209 -33.54 4.07 3.03
CA MET A 209 -33.87 5.21 2.18
C MET A 209 -35.07 5.94 2.77
N THR A 210 -34.86 7.17 3.25
CA THR A 210 -35.90 7.96 3.94
C THR A 210 -36.51 8.99 3.00
N LYS A 211 -37.82 8.92 2.80
CA LYS A 211 -38.57 9.82 1.93
C LYS A 211 -38.71 11.20 2.55
N PHE A 212 -38.16 12.21 1.91
CA PHE A 212 -38.40 13.60 2.28
C PHE A 212 -39.43 14.27 1.36
N ARG A 213 -39.94 15.41 1.82
CA ARG A 213 -40.74 16.27 0.95
C ARG A 213 -39.80 16.83 -0.14
N PRO A 214 -40.15 16.74 -1.43
CA PRO A 214 -39.36 17.35 -2.49
C PRO A 214 -39.19 18.85 -2.24
N VAL A 215 -37.96 19.34 -2.34
CA VAL A 215 -37.64 20.76 -2.25
C VAL A 215 -37.38 21.29 -3.66
N PRO A 216 -38.19 22.24 -4.17
CA PRO A 216 -37.96 22.81 -5.51
C PRO A 216 -36.55 23.39 -5.61
N GLY A 217 -35.79 22.97 -6.64
CA GLY A 217 -34.44 23.48 -6.89
C GLY A 217 -33.32 22.88 -6.03
N SER A 218 -33.61 21.91 -5.16
CA SER A 218 -32.59 21.21 -4.36
C SER A 218 -32.88 19.71 -4.30
N ALA A 219 -31.96 18.89 -4.83
CA ALA A 219 -31.93 17.47 -4.53
C ALA A 219 -31.08 17.28 -3.26
N LEU A 220 -31.74 17.02 -2.13
CA LEU A 220 -31.04 16.65 -0.90
C LEU A 220 -30.25 15.36 -1.15
N GLN A 221 -28.93 15.48 -1.22
CA GLN A 221 -28.02 14.36 -1.37
C GLN A 221 -27.36 14.09 -0.02
N ILE A 222 -27.94 13.16 0.73
CA ILE A 222 -27.42 12.76 2.04
C ILE A 222 -27.12 11.27 1.98
N PHE A 223 -25.83 10.94 2.01
CA PHE A 223 -25.32 9.58 2.05
C PHE A 223 -24.59 9.33 3.36
N GLU A 224 -24.97 8.27 4.05
CA GLU A 224 -24.36 7.91 5.32
C GLU A 224 -24.05 6.41 5.40
N LEU A 225 -22.93 6.06 6.02
CA LEU A 225 -22.53 4.68 6.27
C LEU A 225 -22.34 4.45 7.78
N CYS A 226 -23.01 3.42 8.30
CA CYS A 226 -22.88 2.95 9.67
C CYS A 226 -22.10 1.63 9.67
N THR A 227 -20.91 1.66 10.27
CA THR A 227 -19.94 0.57 10.24
C THR A 227 -19.93 -0.26 11.53
N GLN A 228 -20.43 0.31 12.62
CA GLN A 228 -20.56 -0.31 13.93
C GLN A 228 -22.01 -0.16 14.39
N GLU A 229 -22.53 -1.15 15.11
CA GLU A 229 -23.92 -1.22 15.60
C GLU A 229 -24.34 0.06 16.36
N GLN A 230 -23.44 0.60 17.19
CA GLN A 230 -23.65 1.81 17.99
C GLN A 230 -22.80 3.01 17.54
N GLY A 231 -22.13 2.92 16.39
CA GLY A 231 -21.26 3.97 15.87
C GLY A 231 -22.03 5.17 15.32
N LYS A 232 -21.39 6.35 15.32
CA LYS A 232 -21.90 7.54 14.61
C LYS A 232 -21.83 7.28 13.09
N PRO A 233 -22.90 7.57 12.32
CA PRO A 233 -22.85 7.45 10.87
C PRO A 233 -21.77 8.37 10.28
N VAL A 234 -20.99 7.85 9.32
CA VAL A 234 -20.04 8.64 8.53
C VAL A 234 -20.79 9.22 7.33
N ARG A 235 -20.67 10.53 7.11
CA ARG A 235 -21.27 11.19 5.94
C ARG A 235 -20.33 11.14 4.75
N LEU A 236 -20.90 10.84 3.59
CA LEU A 236 -20.21 10.73 2.31
C LEU A 236 -20.73 11.79 1.33
N GLU A 237 -19.88 12.23 0.41
CA GLU A 237 -20.17 13.36 -0.48
C GLU A 237 -21.04 12.95 -1.67
N SER A 238 -21.01 11.67 -2.06
CA SER A 238 -21.71 11.20 -3.25
C SER A 238 -22.18 9.74 -3.12
N ALA A 239 -23.09 9.36 -4.02
CA ALA A 239 -23.52 7.96 -4.17
C ALA A 239 -22.35 7.05 -4.58
N ASP A 240 -21.39 7.56 -5.37
CA ASP A 240 -20.22 6.81 -5.80
C ASP A 240 -19.27 6.53 -4.62
N GLN A 241 -19.08 7.49 -3.71
CA GLN A 241 -18.32 7.25 -2.48
C GLN A 241 -19.01 6.23 -1.56
N LEU A 242 -20.36 6.26 -1.47
CA LEU A 242 -21.11 5.21 -0.75
C LEU A 242 -20.92 3.85 -1.41
N ALA A 243 -20.97 3.78 -2.74
CA ALA A 243 -20.75 2.55 -3.49
C ALA A 243 -19.35 1.98 -3.29
N GLU A 244 -18.34 2.85 -3.34
CA GLU A 244 -16.96 2.49 -3.07
C GLU A 244 -16.76 1.96 -1.64
N ALA A 245 -17.29 2.66 -0.64
CA ALA A 245 -17.17 2.24 0.76
C ALA A 245 -17.87 0.90 1.06
N VAL A 246 -18.96 0.57 0.36
CA VAL A 246 -19.60 -0.75 0.41
C VAL A 246 -18.73 -1.81 -0.28
N ARG A 247 -18.20 -1.49 -1.46
CA ARG A 247 -17.32 -2.39 -2.24
C ARG A 247 -16.05 -2.76 -1.48
N GLU A 248 -15.41 -1.80 -0.80
CA GLU A 248 -14.25 -2.03 0.05
C GLU A 248 -14.54 -3.06 1.16
N ARG A 249 -15.72 -2.96 1.81
CA ARG A 249 -16.15 -3.89 2.86
C ARG A 249 -16.45 -5.29 2.34
N GLN A 250 -17.10 -5.36 1.18
CA GLN A 250 -17.33 -6.63 0.48
C GLN A 250 -16.00 -7.30 0.11
N TYR A 251 -15.07 -6.54 -0.46
CA TYR A 251 -13.74 -7.02 -0.82
C TYR A 251 -12.96 -7.48 0.41
N TYR A 252 -12.98 -6.70 1.49
CA TYR A 252 -12.32 -7.04 2.75
C TYR A 252 -12.87 -8.34 3.36
N ALA A 253 -14.20 -8.48 3.46
CA ALA A 253 -14.83 -9.68 3.99
C ALA A 253 -14.57 -10.92 3.10
N TRP A 254 -14.63 -10.75 1.77
CA TRP A 254 -14.27 -11.79 0.82
C TRP A 254 -12.82 -12.21 1.00
N LEU A 255 -11.88 -11.27 1.08
CA LEU A 255 -10.47 -11.54 1.28
C LEU A 255 -10.21 -12.28 2.59
N CYS A 256 -10.79 -11.82 3.71
CA CYS A 256 -10.67 -12.50 5.00
C CYS A 256 -11.22 -13.94 4.93
N SER A 257 -12.35 -14.15 4.24
CA SER A 257 -12.89 -15.49 4.02
C SER A 257 -11.98 -16.36 3.16
N GLN A 258 -11.37 -15.81 2.10
CA GLN A 258 -10.42 -16.55 1.27
C GLN A 258 -9.17 -16.91 2.06
N LEU A 259 -8.60 -15.96 2.82
CA LEU A 259 -7.43 -16.16 3.67
C LEU A 259 -7.66 -17.23 4.75
N ARG A 260 -8.87 -17.31 5.32
CA ARG A 260 -9.23 -18.38 6.27
C ARG A 260 -9.27 -19.76 5.60
N ARG A 261 -9.81 -19.86 4.39
CA ARG A 261 -10.08 -21.13 3.68
C ARG A 261 -8.91 -21.67 2.86
N LYS A 262 -8.12 -20.79 2.24
CA LYS A 262 -7.06 -21.14 1.29
C LYS A 262 -5.75 -20.47 1.70
N ALA A 263 -4.66 -21.23 1.66
CA ALA A 263 -3.31 -20.68 1.70
C ALA A 263 -2.88 -20.32 0.26
N GLY A 264 -2.03 -19.30 0.12
CA GLY A 264 -1.35 -18.99 -1.14
C GLY A 264 -2.19 -18.25 -2.18
N LEU A 265 -2.95 -17.23 -1.77
CA LEU A 265 -3.68 -16.31 -2.68
C LEU A 265 -2.76 -15.40 -3.52
N GLY A 266 -1.44 -15.54 -3.42
CA GLY A 266 -0.46 -14.59 -3.94
C GLY A 266 -0.15 -13.49 -2.94
N SER A 267 0.34 -12.35 -3.42
CA SER A 267 0.64 -11.17 -2.61
C SER A 267 -0.65 -10.50 -2.16
N VAL A 268 -0.92 -10.51 -0.85
CA VAL A 268 -2.06 -9.82 -0.25
C VAL A 268 -1.55 -8.63 0.56
N SER A 269 -2.06 -7.44 0.25
CA SER A 269 -1.75 -6.18 0.92
C SER A 269 -3.02 -5.49 1.37
N LEU A 270 -3.03 -4.95 2.59
CA LEU A 270 -4.17 -4.27 3.20
C LEU A 270 -3.70 -3.04 3.95
N ASP A 271 -4.38 -1.91 3.73
CA ASP A 271 -4.17 -0.72 4.54
C ASP A 271 -5.23 -0.64 5.65
N LEU A 272 -4.77 -0.50 6.89
CA LEU A 272 -5.61 -0.14 8.02
C LEU A 272 -5.51 1.37 8.22
N CYS A 273 -6.60 2.06 7.91
CA CYS A 273 -6.67 3.51 8.04
C CYS A 273 -6.96 3.93 9.49
N SER A 274 -6.43 5.10 9.87
CA SER A 274 -6.80 5.77 11.11
C SER A 274 -8.30 6.12 11.10
N GLY A 275 -9.00 5.81 12.19
CA GLY A 275 -10.40 6.21 12.35
C GLY A 275 -10.61 7.72 12.42
N ASP A 276 -9.57 8.47 12.81
CA ASP A 276 -9.64 9.92 12.99
C ASP A 276 -9.32 10.69 11.70
N THR A 277 -8.31 10.26 10.94
CA THR A 277 -7.83 10.97 9.74
C THR A 277 -8.26 10.30 8.44
N GLY A 278 -8.65 9.02 8.45
CA GLY A 278 -8.92 8.24 7.24
C GLY A 278 -7.68 7.84 6.45
N GLU A 279 -6.49 8.31 6.86
CA GLU A 279 -5.23 7.99 6.19
C GLU A 279 -4.71 6.60 6.57
N PRO A 280 -4.00 5.90 5.67
CA PRO A 280 -3.31 4.66 5.99
C PRO A 280 -2.38 4.82 7.18
N ARG A 281 -2.64 4.02 8.21
CA ARG A 281 -1.85 3.96 9.43
C ARG A 281 -0.92 2.75 9.43
N TYR A 282 -1.42 1.61 8.98
CA TYR A 282 -0.63 0.39 8.80
C TYR A 282 -0.83 -0.20 7.42
N THR A 283 0.23 -0.70 6.79
CA THR A 283 0.11 -1.66 5.67
C THR A 283 0.45 -3.06 6.16
N LEU A 284 -0.47 -3.99 5.94
CA LEU A 284 -0.36 -5.40 6.30
C LEU A 284 -0.10 -6.21 5.04
N HIS A 285 1.02 -6.92 4.97
CA HIS A 285 1.25 -7.92 3.93
C HIS A 285 1.10 -9.32 4.52
N VAL A 286 0.22 -10.14 3.93
CA VAL A 286 0.03 -11.52 4.35
C VAL A 286 0.93 -12.43 3.52
N VAL A 287 1.79 -13.18 4.21
CA VAL A 287 2.74 -14.11 3.60
C VAL A 287 2.50 -15.51 4.15
N ASP A 288 2.02 -16.40 3.28
CA ASP A 288 1.91 -17.83 3.58
C ASP A 288 3.21 -18.55 3.23
N ASN A 289 3.69 -19.40 4.15
CA ASN A 289 4.82 -20.29 3.92
C ASN A 289 4.35 -21.75 3.90
N PRO A 290 4.19 -22.35 2.70
CA PRO A 290 3.71 -23.73 2.57
C PRO A 290 4.71 -24.79 3.05
N ALA A 291 5.99 -24.44 3.24
CA ALA A 291 7.01 -25.38 3.70
C ALA A 291 6.88 -25.72 5.20
N VAL A 292 6.22 -24.86 5.99
CA VAL A 292 6.01 -25.10 7.42
C VAL A 292 4.88 -26.11 7.60
N LYS A 293 5.22 -27.30 8.09
CA LYS A 293 4.23 -28.33 8.45
C LYS A 293 3.32 -27.80 9.57
N PRO A 294 2.04 -28.23 9.63
CA PRO A 294 1.17 -27.92 10.76
C PRO A 294 1.71 -28.61 12.03
N SER A 295 2.60 -27.93 12.76
CA SER A 295 2.96 -28.24 14.14
C SER A 295 2.27 -27.22 15.05
N ARG A 296 2.08 -27.55 16.33
CA ARG A 296 1.13 -26.84 17.20
C ARG A 296 1.42 -25.34 17.40
N ASP A 297 2.67 -24.91 17.39
CA ASP A 297 3.00 -23.58 17.95
C ASP A 297 3.24 -22.49 16.90
N ASN A 298 3.55 -22.82 15.64
CA ASN A 298 3.98 -21.85 14.62
C ASN A 298 2.96 -21.59 13.50
N HIS A 299 1.68 -21.46 13.87
CA HIS A 299 0.61 -21.25 12.89
C HIS A 299 0.57 -19.83 12.33
N PHE A 300 0.68 -18.84 13.20
CA PHE A 300 0.39 -17.45 12.86
C PHE A 300 1.22 -16.50 13.72
N ALA A 301 1.84 -15.50 13.08
CA ALA A 301 2.59 -14.45 13.77
C ALA A 301 2.46 -13.12 13.04
N ILE A 302 2.64 -12.05 13.80
CA ILE A 302 2.67 -10.68 13.28
C ILE A 302 4.10 -10.17 13.39
N PHE A 303 4.63 -9.57 12.32
CA PHE A 303 5.96 -8.97 12.31
C PHE A 303 5.84 -7.47 12.12
N ILE A 304 6.17 -6.70 13.14
CA ILE A 304 6.22 -5.24 13.05
C ILE A 304 7.56 -4.84 12.42
N ILE A 305 7.50 -4.21 11.26
CA ILE A 305 8.68 -3.69 10.58
C ILE A 305 9.14 -2.44 11.36
N PRO A 306 10.40 -2.39 11.84
CA PRO A 306 10.92 -1.21 12.53
C PRO A 306 10.82 0.03 11.64
N GLN A 307 10.43 1.16 12.23
CA GLN A 307 10.36 2.44 11.54
C GLN A 307 11.71 2.80 10.92
N GLY A 308 11.69 3.15 9.64
CA GLY A 308 12.90 3.46 8.89
C GLY A 308 13.53 2.25 8.23
N ARG A 309 13.04 1.03 8.47
CA ARG A 309 13.57 -0.18 7.82
C ARG A 309 12.68 -0.68 6.68
N GLU A 310 11.49 -0.12 6.48
CA GLU A 310 10.54 -0.61 5.47
C GLU A 310 11.05 -0.58 4.01
N THR A 311 12.07 0.23 3.72
CA THR A 311 12.71 0.30 2.40
C THR A 311 13.74 -0.81 2.16
N GLU A 312 14.17 -1.51 3.20
CA GLU A 312 15.12 -2.62 3.05
C GLU A 312 14.49 -3.76 2.27
N TRP A 313 15.30 -4.45 1.45
CA TRP A 313 14.84 -5.54 0.61
C TRP A 313 14.01 -6.58 1.38
N LEU A 314 14.45 -6.95 2.59
CA LEU A 314 13.81 -7.94 3.46
C LEU A 314 12.35 -7.59 3.81
N PHE A 315 12.01 -6.30 3.89
CA PHE A 315 10.70 -5.82 4.32
C PHE A 315 9.89 -5.21 3.17
N GLY A 316 10.54 -4.46 2.28
CA GLY A 316 9.93 -3.72 1.19
C GLY A 316 9.61 -4.57 -0.03
N MET A 317 10.36 -5.65 -0.29
CA MET A 317 10.15 -6.53 -1.45
C MET A 317 9.34 -7.78 -1.09
N GLU A 318 8.57 -8.31 -2.05
CA GLU A 318 7.76 -9.52 -1.84
C GLU A 318 8.65 -10.74 -1.57
N GLU A 319 9.74 -10.89 -2.31
CA GLU A 319 10.74 -11.95 -2.14
C GLU A 319 11.41 -11.85 -0.76
N GLY A 320 11.71 -10.63 -0.30
CA GLY A 320 12.23 -10.38 1.03
C GLY A 320 11.26 -10.82 2.12
N ARG A 321 9.99 -10.44 2.00
CA ARG A 321 8.96 -10.86 2.96
C ARG A 321 8.75 -12.38 2.97
N LYS A 322 8.90 -13.06 1.83
CA LYS A 322 8.91 -14.54 1.75
C LYS A 322 10.10 -15.14 2.48
N GLN A 323 11.30 -14.57 2.32
CA GLN A 323 12.49 -15.01 3.06
C GLN A 323 12.35 -14.77 4.57
N LEU A 324 11.76 -13.63 4.97
CA LEU A 324 11.45 -13.34 6.36
C LEU A 324 10.48 -14.36 6.94
N ALA A 325 9.38 -14.67 6.24
CA ALA A 325 8.43 -15.70 6.66
C ALA A 325 9.05 -17.09 6.75
N ALA A 326 9.97 -17.44 5.83
CA ALA A 326 10.73 -18.68 5.88
C ALA A 326 11.65 -18.74 7.11
N SER A 327 12.33 -17.65 7.43
CA SER A 327 13.26 -17.55 8.55
C SER A 327 12.55 -17.51 9.90
N ALA A 328 11.40 -16.84 9.99
CA ALA A 328 10.58 -16.80 11.18
C ALA A 328 9.92 -18.15 11.49
N GLY A 329 9.73 -19.00 10.47
CA GLY A 329 9.27 -20.38 10.65
C GLY A 329 7.77 -20.50 10.98
N PHE A 330 6.96 -19.50 10.63
CA PHE A 330 5.50 -19.54 10.79
C PHE A 330 4.79 -19.89 9.49
N ARG A 331 3.68 -20.63 9.58
CA ARG A 331 2.86 -20.98 8.42
C ARG A 331 2.25 -19.74 7.75
N ARG A 332 1.82 -18.76 8.54
CA ARG A 332 1.42 -17.44 8.07
C ARG A 332 2.12 -16.36 8.88
N LEU A 333 2.77 -15.44 8.19
CA LEU A 333 3.34 -14.23 8.76
C LEU A 333 2.62 -13.01 8.18
N VAL A 334 2.19 -12.08 9.03
CA VAL A 334 1.69 -10.78 8.59
C VAL A 334 2.73 -9.74 8.91
N THR A 335 3.36 -9.15 7.90
CA THR A 335 4.31 -8.04 8.12
C THR A 335 3.55 -6.73 8.15
N VAL A 336 3.82 -5.90 9.13
CA VAL A 336 3.13 -4.63 9.39
C VAL A 336 4.11 -3.48 9.21
N ALA A 337 3.90 -2.67 8.19
CA ALA A 337 4.62 -1.43 7.97
C ALA A 337 3.94 -0.27 8.71
N LEU A 338 4.74 0.57 9.36
CA LEU A 338 4.28 1.73 10.13
C LEU A 338 4.40 3.00 9.27
N HIS A 339 3.27 3.64 8.94
CA HIS A 339 3.25 4.80 8.04
C HIS A 339 3.92 6.03 8.64
N ARG A 340 4.60 6.83 7.79
CA ARG A 340 5.07 8.19 8.12
C ARG A 340 3.89 9.11 8.45
N GLY A 341 4.13 10.11 9.30
CA GLY A 341 3.12 11.10 9.73
C GLY A 341 2.22 10.62 10.87
N GLN A 342 2.24 9.32 11.18
CA GLN A 342 1.48 8.72 12.27
C GLN A 342 2.32 8.64 13.55
N ARG A 343 1.65 8.66 14.71
CA ARG A 343 2.30 8.49 16.02
C ARG A 343 2.07 7.09 16.58
N TYR A 344 3.14 6.46 17.05
CA TYR A 344 3.14 5.15 17.70
C TYR A 344 3.85 5.26 19.04
N ALA A 345 3.16 4.91 20.14
CA ALA A 345 3.72 5.03 21.49
C ALA A 345 4.75 3.92 21.81
N GLY A 346 4.65 2.77 21.14
CA GLY A 346 5.50 1.60 21.39
C GLY A 346 4.81 0.30 20.98
N MET A 347 5.52 -0.82 21.15
CA MET A 347 5.05 -2.15 20.77
C MET A 347 3.72 -2.52 21.45
N GLU A 348 3.56 -2.26 22.76
CA GLU A 348 2.34 -2.58 23.51
C GLU A 348 1.10 -1.86 22.96
N SER A 349 1.24 -0.58 22.61
CA SER A 349 0.15 0.20 22.00
C SER A 349 -0.24 -0.34 20.63
N ILE A 350 0.75 -0.74 19.82
CA ILE A 350 0.50 -1.34 18.50
C ILE A 350 -0.20 -2.69 18.65
N GLN A 351 0.23 -3.52 19.61
CA GLN A 351 -0.42 -4.80 19.91
C GLN A 351 -1.88 -4.61 20.32
N ALA A 352 -2.15 -3.68 21.25
CA ALA A 352 -3.52 -3.39 21.70
C ALA A 352 -4.43 -2.91 20.55
N GLU A 353 -3.89 -2.10 19.65
CA GLU A 353 -4.61 -1.57 18.49
C GLU A 353 -4.88 -2.65 17.42
N LEU A 354 -3.86 -3.46 17.10
CA LEU A 354 -3.92 -4.40 15.97
C LEU A 354 -4.52 -5.76 16.30
N SER A 355 -4.50 -6.19 17.56
CA SER A 355 -4.85 -7.57 17.95
C SER A 355 -6.20 -8.04 17.39
N ALA A 356 -7.26 -7.22 17.48
CA ALA A 356 -8.56 -7.60 16.93
C ALA A 356 -8.53 -7.74 15.39
N ARG A 357 -7.83 -6.84 14.69
CA ARG A 357 -7.80 -6.77 13.22
C ARG A 357 -6.95 -7.85 12.60
N VAL A 358 -5.81 -8.17 13.19
CA VAL A 358 -4.93 -9.22 12.66
C VAL A 358 -5.55 -10.61 12.83
N MET A 359 -6.39 -10.82 13.85
CA MET A 359 -7.11 -12.08 14.03
C MET A 359 -8.12 -12.35 12.90
N GLU A 360 -8.63 -11.32 12.22
CA GLU A 360 -9.49 -11.50 11.05
C GLU A 360 -8.74 -12.14 9.86
N LEU A 361 -7.40 -12.03 9.84
CA LEU A 361 -6.49 -12.57 8.83
C LEU A 361 -5.89 -13.93 9.20
N ALA A 362 -6.21 -14.43 10.40
CA ALA A 362 -5.69 -15.69 10.90
C ALA A 362 -6.13 -16.88 10.03
N PRO A 363 -5.30 -17.92 9.90
CA PRO A 363 -5.70 -19.15 9.22
C PRO A 363 -6.77 -19.91 10.04
N ALA A 364 -7.60 -20.73 9.37
CA ALA A 364 -8.53 -21.61 10.07
C ALA A 364 -7.79 -22.66 10.93
N GLY A 365 -8.44 -23.12 12.00
CA GLY A 365 -7.92 -24.18 12.87
C GLY A 365 -6.90 -23.73 13.93
N LEU A 366 -6.79 -22.42 14.22
CA LEU A 366 -6.02 -21.96 15.38
C LEU A 366 -6.60 -22.53 16.69
N PRO A 367 -5.76 -23.04 17.61
CA PRO A 367 -6.19 -23.39 18.96
C PRO A 367 -6.82 -22.18 19.67
N PRO A 368 -7.93 -22.34 20.40
CA PRO A 368 -8.69 -21.22 21.00
C PRO A 368 -7.93 -20.41 22.04
N GLN A 369 -6.77 -20.89 22.52
CA GLN A 369 -5.92 -20.21 23.51
C GLN A 369 -4.52 -19.86 22.97
N GLN A 370 -4.28 -20.03 21.67
CA GLN A 370 -2.97 -19.70 21.11
C GLN A 370 -2.75 -18.17 21.16
N GLN A 371 -1.69 -17.75 21.86
CA GLN A 371 -1.23 -16.36 21.79
C GLN A 371 -0.52 -16.14 20.45
N VAL A 372 -0.91 -15.09 19.74
CA VAL A 372 -0.27 -14.69 18.49
C VAL A 372 0.93 -13.80 18.83
N PRO A 373 2.16 -14.24 18.54
CA PRO A 373 3.35 -13.45 18.83
C PRO A 373 3.45 -12.25 17.89
N PHE A 374 3.82 -11.10 18.47
CA PHE A 374 4.27 -9.92 17.75
C PHE A 374 5.79 -9.88 17.79
N LEU A 375 6.40 -9.96 16.62
CA LEU A 375 7.84 -10.03 16.41
C LEU A 375 8.33 -8.70 15.84
N SER A 376 9.58 -8.35 16.11
CA SER A 376 10.30 -7.29 15.41
C SER A 376 11.80 -7.51 15.52
N VAL A 377 12.60 -6.87 14.67
CA VAL A 377 14.06 -6.90 14.82
C VAL A 377 14.45 -6.09 16.06
N GLY A 378 15.17 -6.71 17.00
CA GLY A 378 15.58 -6.05 18.26
C GLY A 378 14.48 -5.95 19.32
N GLY A 379 13.21 -6.21 18.97
CA GLY A 379 12.07 -6.18 19.88
C GLY A 379 11.44 -4.79 20.10
N ASP A 380 11.98 -3.74 19.47
CA ASP A 380 11.41 -2.40 19.47
C ASP A 380 10.68 -2.10 18.14
N ILE A 381 10.21 -0.86 17.97
CA ILE A 381 9.47 -0.42 16.78
C ILE A 381 10.33 0.43 15.83
N GLY A 382 11.65 0.44 16.02
CA GLY A 382 12.59 1.32 15.35
C GLY A 382 12.48 2.79 15.79
N VAL A 383 13.52 3.55 15.45
CA VAL A 383 13.60 4.99 15.69
C VAL A 383 13.62 5.71 14.34
N ARG A 384 12.63 6.57 14.11
CA ARG A 384 12.58 7.53 13.00
C ARG A 384 12.31 8.92 13.58
N THR A 385 13.17 9.88 13.27
CA THR A 385 12.97 11.29 13.61
C THR A 385 12.93 12.11 12.34
N VAL A 386 11.79 12.74 12.04
CA VAL A 386 11.70 13.69 10.93
C VAL A 386 12.46 14.96 11.32
N GLN A 387 13.48 15.30 10.53
CA GLN A 387 14.26 16.52 10.70
C GLN A 387 13.66 17.68 9.88
N HIS A 388 13.15 17.38 8.69
CA HIS A 388 12.59 18.39 7.79
C HIS A 388 11.61 17.78 6.81
N GLN A 389 10.61 18.56 6.40
CA GLN A 389 9.63 18.22 5.35
C GLN A 389 9.36 19.48 4.56
N ASP A 390 9.38 19.37 3.23
CA ASP A 390 9.09 20.49 2.34
C ASP A 390 8.68 19.96 0.95
N HIS A 391 8.46 20.88 0.01
CA HIS A 391 8.03 20.62 -1.35
C HIS A 391 9.02 21.18 -2.37
N SER A 392 9.38 20.38 -3.37
CA SER A 392 10.10 20.83 -4.57
C SER A 392 9.16 20.90 -5.76
N ALA A 393 9.27 21.97 -6.56
CA ALA A 393 8.51 22.12 -7.81
C ALA A 393 8.80 21.00 -8.84
N LEU A 394 10.00 20.40 -8.80
CA LEU A 394 10.40 19.34 -9.73
C LEU A 394 10.32 17.95 -9.12
N SER A 395 10.57 17.79 -7.82
CA SER A 395 10.64 16.48 -7.13
C SER A 395 9.41 16.14 -6.29
N GLY A 396 8.52 17.12 -6.08
CA GLY A 396 7.33 16.98 -5.24
C GLY A 396 7.66 17.05 -3.75
N ASP A 397 6.75 16.53 -2.92
CA ASP A 397 6.94 16.50 -1.47
C ASP A 397 8.08 15.56 -1.08
N TYR A 398 8.93 15.99 -0.15
CA TYR A 398 10.05 15.22 0.34
C TYR A 398 10.22 15.33 1.85
N VAL A 399 10.92 14.36 2.42
CA VAL A 399 11.22 14.29 3.85
C VAL A 399 12.69 13.98 4.08
N ILE A 400 13.25 14.62 5.10
CA ILE A 400 14.56 14.34 5.66
C ILE A 400 14.34 13.73 7.03
N GLU A 401 14.79 12.50 7.21
CA GLU A 401 14.60 11.74 8.46
C GLU A 401 15.88 11.07 8.92
N ASP A 402 16.09 11.04 10.22
CA ASP A 402 17.16 10.27 10.85
C ASP A 402 16.59 8.94 11.35
N VAL A 403 17.21 7.83 10.97
CA VAL A 403 16.80 6.47 11.30
C VAL A 403 17.94 5.67 11.92
N GLN A 404 17.62 4.67 12.73
CA GLN A 404 18.61 3.77 13.31
C GLN A 404 18.75 2.48 12.48
N GLY A 405 19.97 2.16 12.06
CA GLY A 405 20.31 0.89 11.39
C GLY A 405 20.73 -0.22 12.35
N GLU A 406 21.11 -1.39 11.81
CA GLU A 406 21.38 -2.62 12.58
C GLU A 406 22.47 -2.48 13.65
N ASP A 407 23.58 -1.79 13.33
CA ASP A 407 24.73 -1.61 14.22
C ASP A 407 24.60 -0.41 15.17
N ARG A 408 23.36 0.06 15.40
CA ARG A 408 23.03 1.28 16.16
C ARG A 408 23.63 2.56 15.59
N TRP A 409 24.11 2.53 14.36
CA TRP A 409 24.43 3.74 13.61
C TRP A 409 23.14 4.45 13.25
N TYR A 410 23.18 5.77 13.33
CA TYR A 410 22.10 6.60 12.80
C TYR A 410 22.46 7.03 11.38
N PHE A 411 21.46 7.06 10.52
CA PHE A 411 21.57 7.46 9.13
C PHE A 411 20.56 8.55 8.85
N ARG A 412 20.97 9.59 8.15
CA ARG A 412 20.08 10.61 7.59
C ARG A 412 19.68 10.21 6.19
N ARG A 413 18.38 10.26 5.93
CA ARG A 413 17.79 9.88 4.63
C ARG A 413 17.03 11.02 4.01
N LEU A 414 17.11 11.12 2.70
CA LEU A 414 16.23 11.90 1.84
C LEU A 414 15.28 10.93 1.14
N ILE A 415 13.98 11.20 1.23
CA ILE A 415 12.94 10.37 0.63
C ILE A 415 11.92 11.27 -0.07
N PHE A 416 11.66 11.01 -1.35
CA PHE A 416 10.55 11.61 -2.06
C PHE A 416 9.24 10.88 -1.72
N LEU A 417 8.22 11.61 -1.31
CA LEU A 417 6.95 11.03 -0.89
C LEU A 417 6.12 10.49 -2.07
N SER A 418 6.47 10.88 -3.30
CA SER A 418 5.99 10.25 -4.53
C SER A 418 6.48 8.81 -4.70
N ASN A 419 7.63 8.44 -4.10
CA ASN A 419 8.18 7.10 -4.13
C ASN A 419 8.74 6.68 -2.75
N ARG A 420 7.82 6.49 -1.79
CA ARG A 420 8.10 6.26 -0.36
C ARG A 420 8.98 5.05 -0.03
N ASN A 421 9.13 4.13 -0.99
CA ASN A 421 9.85 2.87 -0.83
C ASN A 421 11.31 2.96 -1.29
N VAL A 422 11.72 4.10 -1.87
CA VAL A 422 13.09 4.33 -2.36
C VAL A 422 13.74 5.41 -1.50
N VAL A 423 14.93 5.11 -0.99
CA VAL A 423 15.77 6.11 -0.33
C VAL A 423 16.58 6.79 -1.42
N GLN A 424 16.35 8.10 -1.61
CA GLN A 424 17.05 8.88 -2.65
C GLN A 424 18.51 9.14 -2.26
N SER A 425 18.76 9.41 -0.99
CA SER A 425 20.12 9.58 -0.47
C SER A 425 20.19 9.19 0.99
N GLU A 426 21.29 8.57 1.38
CA GLU A 426 21.56 8.16 2.76
C GLU A 426 22.98 8.53 3.16
N ALA A 427 23.13 9.05 4.37
CA ALA A 427 24.43 9.34 4.93
C ALA A 427 24.50 8.99 6.42
N ARG A 428 25.60 8.35 6.84
CA ARG A 428 25.83 7.97 8.23
C ARG A 428 26.08 9.20 9.09
N LEU A 429 25.49 9.25 10.29
CA LEU A 429 25.75 10.30 11.26
C LEU A 429 27.00 9.97 12.10
N LEU A 430 27.84 10.97 12.36
CA LEU A 430 28.96 10.84 13.29
C LEU A 430 28.44 10.68 14.72
N LYS A 431 28.93 9.70 15.49
CA LYS A 431 28.56 9.56 16.92
C LYS A 431 28.98 10.82 17.70
N ASP A 432 28.04 11.40 18.45
CA ASP A 432 28.33 12.59 19.24
C ASP A 432 29.40 12.27 20.31
N THR A 433 30.58 12.92 20.20
CA THR A 433 31.67 12.77 21.16
C THR A 433 31.53 13.73 22.35
N SER A 434 30.59 14.67 22.31
CA SER A 434 30.39 15.70 23.34
C SER A 434 30.15 15.11 24.75
N HIS A 435 29.50 13.94 24.84
CA HIS A 435 29.26 13.27 26.12
C HIS A 435 30.50 12.58 26.75
N ARG A 436 31.56 12.29 25.97
CA ARG A 436 32.84 11.80 26.54
C ARG A 436 33.63 12.94 27.20
N ALA A 437 33.51 14.17 26.70
CA ALA A 437 34.18 15.32 27.30
C ALA A 437 33.59 15.71 28.67
N GLN A 438 32.26 15.60 28.85
CA GLN A 438 31.63 15.88 30.15
C GLN A 438 31.83 14.78 31.20
N LYS A 439 31.94 13.50 30.81
CA LYS A 439 32.28 12.42 31.77
C LYS A 439 33.71 12.50 32.29
N LYS A 440 34.66 13.11 31.55
CA LYS A 440 36.00 13.40 32.07
C LYS A 440 36.03 14.55 33.08
N ARG A 441 35.02 15.43 33.11
CA ARG A 441 34.96 16.57 34.06
C ARG A 441 34.06 16.33 35.28
N LYS A 442 33.39 15.19 35.41
CA LYS A 442 32.55 14.89 36.59
C LYS A 442 32.70 13.46 37.13
N LYS A 443 33.96 13.00 37.24
CA LYS A 443 34.29 11.75 37.94
C LYS A 443 35.21 11.94 39.15
N ASP A 444 34.94 12.99 39.92
CA ASP A 444 35.16 12.99 41.38
C ASP A 444 33.82 12.72 42.06
N ARG A 445 33.44 11.44 42.16
CA ARG A 445 32.68 10.85 43.28
C ARG A 445 32.33 9.39 43.00
N LYS A 446 32.86 8.54 43.88
CA LYS A 446 32.58 7.10 44.06
C LYS A 446 31.08 6.77 43.92
N LYS A 447 30.74 5.88 42.98
CA LYS A 447 29.92 4.67 43.16
C LYS A 447 29.93 3.86 41.87
N GLN A 448 30.47 2.64 41.95
CA GLN A 448 30.43 1.65 40.88
C GLN A 448 28.98 1.26 40.63
N ARG A 449 28.43 1.64 39.47
CA ARG A 449 27.30 0.96 38.83
C ARG A 449 27.83 0.29 37.55
N PRO A 450 27.28 -0.87 37.16
CA PRO A 450 27.86 -1.71 36.12
C PRO A 450 27.90 -0.97 34.79
N ALA A 451 29.01 -1.12 34.09
CA ALA A 451 29.28 -0.51 32.80
C ALA A 451 28.58 -1.31 31.70
N ASP A 452 27.29 -1.09 31.48
CA ASP A 452 26.62 -1.53 30.25
C ASP A 452 25.26 -0.85 30.01
N THR A 453 25.21 0.48 30.17
CA THR A 453 24.14 1.31 29.60
C THR A 453 24.70 2.68 29.21
N SER A 454 25.33 2.77 28.04
CA SER A 454 25.18 4.00 27.28
C SER A 454 23.74 3.99 26.77
N GLU A 455 22.87 4.73 27.45
CA GLU A 455 21.57 5.09 26.86
C GLU A 455 21.89 5.92 25.61
N ASP A 456 21.81 5.27 24.44
CA ASP A 456 22.00 5.89 23.13
C ASP A 456 20.80 6.80 22.88
N PHE A 457 20.94 8.09 23.20
CA PHE A 457 19.92 9.08 22.89
C PHE A 457 19.79 9.23 21.37
N PRO A 458 18.57 9.45 20.84
CA PRO A 458 18.39 9.78 19.43
C PRO A 458 19.23 11.02 19.06
N PRO A 459 19.71 11.09 17.80
CA PRO A 459 20.60 12.16 17.35
C PRO A 459 19.98 13.53 17.58
N ALA A 460 20.81 14.48 18.04
CA ALA A 460 20.36 15.87 18.20
C ALA A 460 20.08 16.50 16.82
N PRO A 461 19.12 17.44 16.72
CA PRO A 461 18.91 18.20 15.49
C PRO A 461 20.23 18.83 15.01
N GLY A 462 20.58 18.61 13.74
CA GLY A 462 21.82 19.15 13.15
C GLY A 462 23.09 18.34 13.41
N GLN A 463 23.01 17.10 13.90
CA GLN A 463 24.17 16.21 13.97
C GLN A 463 24.84 16.05 12.60
N SER A 464 26.18 16.09 12.60
CA SER A 464 27.01 16.08 11.39
C SER A 464 27.08 14.72 10.71
N ILE A 465 27.11 14.73 9.39
CA ILE A 465 27.34 13.55 8.54
C ILE A 465 28.80 13.10 8.58
N ASP A 466 29.01 11.78 8.53
CA ASP A 466 30.29 11.14 8.22
C ASP A 466 30.54 11.17 6.71
N LYS A 467 31.29 12.18 6.25
CA LYS A 467 31.62 12.38 4.84
C LYS A 467 32.52 11.27 4.26
N SER A 468 33.15 10.46 5.11
CA SER A 468 34.03 9.38 4.69
C SER A 468 33.31 8.07 4.40
N TYR A 469 32.00 8.02 4.63
CA TYR A 469 31.21 6.81 4.48
C TYR A 469 30.18 6.94 3.35
N LEU A 470 30.32 6.11 2.31
CA LEU A 470 29.29 5.92 1.30
C LEU A 470 28.32 4.83 1.77
N CYS A 471 27.05 5.16 1.95
CA CYS A 471 26.04 4.18 2.37
C CYS A 471 25.62 3.26 1.21
N CYS A 472 25.49 3.82 0.01
CA CYS A 472 25.03 3.11 -1.18
C CYS A 472 26.11 2.20 -1.79
N GLU A 473 25.81 0.92 -1.97
CA GLU A 473 26.73 -0.04 -2.63
C GLU A 473 27.01 0.33 -4.08
N HIS A 474 26.03 0.90 -4.79
CA HIS A 474 26.24 1.39 -6.15
C HIS A 474 27.22 2.58 -6.19
N HIS A 475 27.20 3.53 -5.24
CA HIS A 475 28.23 4.59 -5.15
C HIS A 475 29.62 4.02 -4.87
N LYS A 476 29.72 3.02 -3.98
CA LYS A 476 30.98 2.30 -3.71
C LYS A 476 31.53 1.67 -4.99
N ALA A 477 30.67 1.03 -5.79
CA ALA A 477 31.04 0.44 -7.07
C ALA A 477 31.42 1.49 -8.14
N MET A 478 30.72 2.62 -8.21
CA MET A 478 31.08 3.72 -9.12
C MET A 478 32.49 4.27 -8.81
N VAL A 479 32.81 4.48 -7.53
CA VAL A 479 34.16 4.90 -7.11
C VAL A 479 35.19 3.79 -7.35
N ALA A 480 34.84 2.51 -7.12
CA ALA A 480 35.74 1.40 -7.45
C ALA A 480 36.08 1.35 -8.95
N GLY A 481 35.14 1.77 -9.82
CA GLY A 481 35.33 1.89 -11.26
C GLY A 481 36.45 2.85 -11.68
N LEU A 482 36.87 3.77 -10.80
CA LEU A 482 38.02 4.65 -11.05
C LEU A 482 39.33 3.86 -11.18
N ALA A 483 39.37 2.59 -10.76
CA ALA A 483 40.50 1.68 -11.01
C ALA A 483 40.72 1.36 -12.51
N LEU A 484 39.75 1.69 -13.38
CA LEU A 484 39.88 1.57 -14.83
C LEU A 484 40.67 2.73 -15.46
N LEU A 485 40.90 3.82 -14.71
CA LEU A 485 41.80 4.89 -15.13
C LEU A 485 43.25 4.40 -15.09
N ARG A 486 44.12 5.01 -15.91
CA ARG A 486 45.55 4.66 -15.94
C ARG A 486 46.24 5.05 -14.63
N ASN A 487 47.18 4.19 -14.21
CA ASN A 487 48.07 4.41 -13.05
C ASN A 487 47.30 4.76 -11.76
N PRO A 488 46.48 3.84 -11.21
CA PRO A 488 45.69 4.07 -9.99
C PRO A 488 46.53 4.60 -8.81
N GLU A 489 47.81 4.23 -8.73
CA GLU A 489 48.78 4.70 -7.74
C GLU A 489 49.14 6.19 -7.85
N LEU A 490 48.94 6.80 -9.03
CA LEU A 490 49.21 8.22 -9.29
C LEU A 490 47.93 9.08 -9.28
N LEU A 491 46.72 8.50 -9.16
CA LEU A 491 45.47 9.26 -9.30
C LEU A 491 45.30 10.38 -8.26
N LEU A 492 45.95 10.27 -7.10
CA LEU A 492 45.94 11.35 -6.10
C LEU A 492 46.88 12.51 -6.44
N GLU A 493 47.83 12.28 -7.34
CA GLU A 493 48.84 13.23 -7.78
C GLU A 493 48.59 13.77 -9.19
N THR A 494 47.68 13.15 -9.93
CA THR A 494 47.24 13.58 -11.26
C THR A 494 46.01 14.49 -11.14
N PRO A 495 45.98 15.65 -11.82
CA PRO A 495 44.75 16.41 -11.98
C PRO A 495 43.70 15.58 -12.72
N LEU A 496 42.51 15.44 -12.14
CA LEU A 496 41.39 14.70 -12.73
C LEU A 496 40.20 15.63 -12.89
N THR A 497 39.51 15.60 -14.02
CA THR A 497 38.28 16.38 -14.24
C THR A 497 37.11 15.42 -14.38
N LEU A 498 36.09 15.59 -13.54
CA LEU A 498 34.93 14.72 -13.47
C LEU A 498 33.63 15.49 -13.69
N LEU A 499 32.71 14.89 -14.44
CA LEU A 499 31.32 15.32 -14.55
C LEU A 499 30.44 14.33 -13.80
N VAL A 500 29.62 14.80 -12.87
CA VAL A 500 28.62 13.97 -12.17
C VAL A 500 27.24 14.53 -12.49
N VAL A 501 26.37 13.77 -13.16
CA VAL A 501 24.99 14.17 -13.43
C VAL A 501 24.08 13.49 -12.42
N GLY A 502 23.35 14.30 -11.67
CA GLY A 502 22.60 13.92 -10.47
C GLY A 502 23.40 14.26 -9.20
N LEU A 503 22.79 15.03 -8.29
CA LEU A 503 23.41 15.38 -7.02
C LEU A 503 22.83 14.58 -5.85
N GLY A 504 21.50 14.52 -5.74
CA GLY A 504 20.83 13.98 -4.55
C GLY A 504 21.32 14.66 -3.28
N GLY A 505 21.75 13.88 -2.28
CA GLY A 505 22.41 14.38 -1.05
C GLY A 505 23.89 14.76 -1.25
N GLY A 506 24.45 14.56 -2.43
CA GLY A 506 25.81 14.98 -2.79
C GLY A 506 26.94 14.06 -2.27
N SER A 507 26.63 12.87 -1.76
CA SER A 507 27.61 11.94 -1.17
C SER A 507 28.70 11.52 -2.17
N LEU A 508 28.31 11.15 -3.39
CA LEU A 508 29.23 10.70 -4.44
C LEU A 508 30.26 11.78 -4.85
N PRO A 509 29.84 12.98 -5.33
CA PRO A 509 30.80 14.03 -5.68
C PRO A 509 31.63 14.51 -4.48
N LEU A 510 31.03 14.59 -3.29
CA LEU A 510 31.75 14.98 -2.08
C LEU A 510 32.82 13.97 -1.69
N PHE A 511 32.52 12.67 -1.79
CA PHE A 511 33.49 11.61 -1.50
C PHE A 511 34.69 11.70 -2.45
N VAL A 512 34.44 11.87 -3.75
CA VAL A 512 35.53 12.02 -4.74
C VAL A 512 36.31 13.32 -4.52
N HIS A 513 35.65 14.42 -4.18
CA HIS A 513 36.30 15.70 -3.87
C HIS A 513 37.29 15.56 -2.70
N ASP A 514 36.90 14.85 -1.64
CA ASP A 514 37.68 14.69 -0.41
C ASP A 514 38.78 13.63 -0.58
N HIS A 515 38.54 12.58 -1.37
CA HIS A 515 39.49 11.49 -1.57
C HIS A 515 40.50 11.72 -2.70
N PHE A 516 40.16 12.54 -3.69
CA PHE A 516 41.05 12.88 -4.82
C PHE A 516 41.36 14.38 -4.76
N PRO A 517 42.43 14.81 -4.06
CA PRO A 517 42.65 16.22 -3.72
C PRO A 517 42.99 17.12 -4.93
N LYS A 518 43.39 16.52 -6.06
CA LYS A 518 43.63 17.23 -7.32
C LYS A 518 42.47 17.13 -8.32
N SER A 519 41.36 16.51 -7.93
CA SER A 519 40.17 16.44 -8.77
C SER A 519 39.48 17.80 -8.89
N ARG A 520 38.86 18.05 -10.04
CA ARG A 520 37.87 19.09 -10.31
C ARG A 520 36.58 18.41 -10.70
N ILE A 521 35.48 18.78 -10.06
CA ILE A 521 34.19 18.12 -10.19
C ILE A 521 33.15 19.15 -10.59
N ASP A 522 32.51 18.93 -11.73
CA ASP A 522 31.29 19.60 -12.13
C ASP A 522 30.12 18.65 -11.85
N ALA A 523 29.25 19.01 -10.91
CA ALA A 523 28.03 18.27 -10.63
C ALA A 523 26.84 19.00 -11.28
N VAL A 524 25.96 18.29 -11.97
CA VAL A 524 24.78 18.85 -12.64
C VAL A 524 23.54 18.33 -11.95
N GLU A 525 22.69 19.25 -11.48
CA GLU A 525 21.44 18.93 -10.81
C GLU A 525 20.32 19.76 -11.43
N ILE A 526 19.22 19.10 -11.78
CA ILE A 526 18.08 19.78 -12.40
C ILE A 526 17.23 20.53 -11.37
N ASP A 527 17.19 20.03 -10.13
CA ASP A 527 16.38 20.57 -9.05
C ASP A 527 17.21 21.43 -8.07
N PRO A 528 17.06 22.77 -8.08
CA PRO A 528 17.79 23.65 -7.15
C PRO A 528 17.52 23.31 -5.68
N THR A 529 16.33 22.76 -5.36
CA THR A 529 15.98 22.33 -4.00
C THR A 529 16.92 21.22 -3.51
N MET A 530 17.40 20.35 -4.41
CA MET A 530 18.30 19.26 -4.03
C MET A 530 19.68 19.77 -3.65
N LEU A 531 20.16 20.86 -4.27
CA LEU A 531 21.39 21.53 -3.84
C LEU A 531 21.24 22.13 -2.43
N GLU A 532 20.10 22.75 -2.14
CA GLU A 532 19.81 23.28 -0.80
C GLU A 532 19.76 22.15 0.24
N VAL A 533 19.06 21.06 -0.08
CA VAL A 533 18.96 19.88 0.78
C VAL A 533 20.33 19.25 1.04
N ALA A 534 21.12 19.02 -0.01
CA ALA A 534 22.47 18.47 0.10
C ALA A 534 23.34 19.36 1.02
N THR A 535 23.26 20.67 0.82
CA THR A 535 24.07 21.64 1.58
C THR A 535 23.68 21.70 3.05
N GLN A 536 22.38 21.84 3.34
CA GLN A 536 21.89 22.05 4.70
C GLN A 536 21.90 20.77 5.54
N TRP A 537 21.59 19.63 4.93
CA TRP A 537 21.28 18.41 5.68
C TRP A 537 22.31 17.29 5.50
N PHE A 538 22.99 17.25 4.35
CA PHE A 538 24.00 16.23 4.03
C PHE A 538 25.44 16.76 4.14
N GLY A 539 25.62 18.03 4.49
CA GLY A 539 26.94 18.63 4.67
C GLY A 539 27.73 18.83 3.38
N PHE A 540 27.03 18.83 2.23
CA PHE A 540 27.61 19.14 0.94
C PHE A 540 28.09 20.59 0.89
N SER A 541 29.19 20.86 0.20
CA SER A 541 29.76 22.21 0.11
C SER A 541 30.54 22.38 -1.18
N GLN A 542 30.21 23.41 -1.96
CA GLN A 542 30.97 23.78 -3.15
C GLN A 542 32.34 24.36 -2.79
N SER A 543 33.29 24.29 -3.73
CA SER A 543 34.65 24.83 -3.60
C SER A 543 35.21 25.23 -4.97
N ASP A 544 36.42 25.77 -5.01
CA ASP A 544 37.12 26.03 -6.28
C ASP A 544 37.31 24.77 -7.14
N ARG A 545 37.26 23.59 -6.51
CA ARG A 545 37.39 22.28 -7.14
C ARG A 545 36.06 21.53 -7.31
N MET A 546 34.96 22.01 -6.74
CA MET A 546 33.66 21.34 -6.83
C MET A 546 32.55 22.37 -7.05
N LYS A 547 32.00 22.38 -8.26
CA LYS A 547 30.93 23.31 -8.67
C LYS A 547 29.67 22.55 -8.99
N VAL A 548 28.53 23.11 -8.58
CA VAL A 548 27.22 22.59 -8.96
C VAL A 548 26.59 23.52 -9.98
N HIS A 549 26.13 22.94 -11.10
CA HIS A 549 25.40 23.61 -12.15
C HIS A 549 23.93 23.21 -12.05
N ILE A 550 23.05 24.19 -11.81
CA ILE A 550 21.61 23.94 -11.84
C ILE A 550 21.14 23.98 -13.29
N ALA A 551 20.99 22.81 -13.89
CA ALA A 551 20.66 22.64 -15.30
C ALA A 551 20.10 21.24 -15.58
N ASP A 552 19.38 21.10 -16.69
CA ASP A 552 19.07 19.79 -17.25
C ASP A 552 20.37 19.12 -17.74
N GLY A 553 20.60 17.87 -17.33
CA GLY A 553 21.83 17.13 -17.66
C GLY A 553 22.01 16.87 -19.15
N LEU A 554 20.91 16.68 -19.91
CA LEU A 554 20.94 16.51 -21.36
C LEU A 554 21.35 17.81 -22.06
N ASP A 555 20.78 18.94 -21.62
CA ASP A 555 21.08 20.25 -22.18
C ASP A 555 22.52 20.68 -21.87
N TYR A 556 22.97 20.47 -20.63
CA TYR A 556 24.34 20.80 -20.19
C TYR A 556 25.40 20.02 -20.98
N ILE A 557 25.22 18.71 -21.16
CA ILE A 557 26.15 17.90 -21.96
C ILE A 557 26.08 18.30 -23.44
N THR A 558 24.89 18.66 -23.93
CA THR A 558 24.72 19.12 -25.31
C THR A 558 25.46 20.43 -25.58
N SER A 559 25.45 21.39 -24.65
CA SER A 559 26.20 22.64 -24.82
C SER A 559 27.70 22.40 -24.83
N LEU A 560 28.20 21.50 -23.98
CA LEU A 560 29.64 21.18 -23.93
C LEU A 560 30.16 20.50 -25.19
N ALA A 561 29.36 19.64 -25.83
CA ALA A 561 29.76 18.93 -27.05
C ALA A 561 30.03 19.87 -28.25
N GLY A 562 29.63 21.15 -28.17
CA GLY A 562 29.81 22.14 -29.24
C GLY A 562 30.98 23.11 -29.06
N GLU A 563 31.62 23.20 -27.88
CA GLU A 563 32.44 24.37 -27.52
C GLU A 563 33.97 24.12 -27.47
N ALA A 564 34.44 22.91 -27.19
CA ALA A 564 35.87 22.66 -26.91
C ALA A 564 36.25 21.16 -27.03
N PRO A 565 37.55 20.80 -27.11
CA PRO A 565 37.99 19.40 -27.08
C PRO A 565 37.55 18.67 -25.80
N PRO A 566 37.52 17.32 -25.81
CA PRO A 566 37.15 16.52 -24.64
C PRO A 566 37.98 16.90 -23.41
N HIS A 567 37.33 17.11 -22.27
CA HIS A 567 37.99 17.62 -21.05
C HIS A 567 37.62 16.88 -19.76
N TYR A 568 36.81 15.82 -19.81
CA TYR A 568 36.50 15.00 -18.64
C TYR A 568 37.22 13.65 -18.70
N ASP A 569 37.94 13.31 -17.64
CA ASP A 569 38.54 11.99 -17.43
C ASP A 569 37.47 10.98 -16.97
N VAL A 570 36.43 11.47 -16.28
CA VAL A 570 35.34 10.63 -15.78
C VAL A 570 34.00 11.33 -15.97
N ILE A 571 33.01 10.59 -16.44
CA ILE A 571 31.61 11.03 -16.46
C ILE A 571 30.80 10.02 -15.66
N MET A 572 30.01 10.47 -14.69
CA MET A 572 29.17 9.63 -13.84
C MET A 572 27.70 10.05 -13.98
N PHE A 573 26.82 9.13 -14.32
CA PHE A 573 25.37 9.37 -14.32
C PHE A 573 24.72 8.60 -13.18
N ASP A 574 24.09 9.34 -12.28
CA ASP A 574 23.27 8.83 -11.17
C ASP A 574 21.98 9.66 -11.09
N VAL A 575 21.10 9.46 -12.07
CA VAL A 575 19.90 10.29 -12.31
C VAL A 575 18.66 9.43 -12.21
N ASP A 576 17.77 9.75 -11.27
CA ASP A 576 16.48 9.06 -11.16
C ASP A 576 15.47 9.56 -12.22
N SER A 577 14.68 8.62 -12.74
CA SER A 577 13.47 8.89 -13.49
C SER A 577 12.30 8.96 -12.51
N LYS A 578 11.64 10.11 -12.48
CA LYS A 578 10.43 10.34 -11.66
C LYS A 578 9.19 9.65 -12.22
N ASP A 579 9.27 9.08 -13.42
CA ASP A 579 8.20 8.30 -14.04
C ASP A 579 8.49 6.79 -13.92
N PRO A 580 7.79 6.07 -13.01
CA PRO A 580 7.97 4.63 -12.85
C PRO A 580 7.40 3.81 -14.03
N THR A 581 6.60 4.41 -14.93
CA THR A 581 5.92 3.69 -16.01
C THR A 581 6.84 3.35 -17.19
N LEU A 582 8.01 3.96 -17.28
CA LEU A 582 8.95 3.79 -18.40
C LEU A 582 9.73 2.46 -18.40
N GLY A 583 9.58 1.61 -17.37
CA GLY A 583 10.28 0.32 -17.26
C GLY A 583 11.78 0.42 -16.93
N MET A 584 12.38 1.61 -17.13
CA MET A 584 13.72 2.01 -16.71
C MET A 584 13.61 3.20 -15.76
N SER A 585 14.13 3.03 -14.55
CA SER A 585 14.03 4.03 -13.49
C SER A 585 15.29 4.88 -13.35
N CYS A 586 16.44 4.41 -13.81
CA CYS A 586 17.69 5.17 -13.78
C CYS A 586 18.57 4.70 -14.95
N PRO A 587 19.05 5.59 -15.83
CA PRO A 587 18.59 6.96 -16.03
C PRO A 587 17.27 6.99 -16.83
N PRO A 588 16.65 8.17 -17.04
CA PRO A 588 15.63 8.31 -18.07
C PRO A 588 16.13 7.86 -19.46
N PRO A 589 15.27 7.29 -20.34
CA PRO A 589 15.71 6.73 -21.63
C PRO A 589 16.50 7.69 -22.53
N ALA A 590 16.26 9.01 -22.43
CA ALA A 590 16.97 10.02 -23.21
C ALA A 590 18.49 10.08 -22.93
N PHE A 591 18.93 9.69 -21.73
CA PHE A 591 20.36 9.65 -21.36
C PHE A 591 21.14 8.50 -21.99
N VAL A 592 20.42 7.50 -22.54
CA VAL A 592 21.01 6.33 -23.21
C VAL A 592 20.63 6.26 -24.69
N ASP A 593 20.05 7.33 -25.23
CA ASP A 593 19.80 7.47 -26.66
C ASP A 593 21.11 7.55 -27.44
N GLN A 594 21.15 6.93 -28.62
CA GLN A 594 22.38 6.81 -29.41
C GLN A 594 22.98 8.18 -29.78
N VAL A 595 22.14 9.17 -30.11
CA VAL A 595 22.59 10.52 -30.48
C VAL A 595 23.19 11.22 -29.25
N PHE A 596 22.56 11.04 -28.10
CA PHE A 596 23.06 11.62 -26.85
C PHE A 596 24.36 10.96 -26.39
N LEU A 597 24.48 9.63 -26.50
CA LEU A 597 25.72 8.92 -26.18
C LEU A 597 26.91 9.36 -27.05
N GLN A 598 26.68 9.79 -28.30
CA GLN A 598 27.75 10.39 -29.10
C GLN A 598 28.24 11.73 -28.53
N LYS A 599 27.35 12.52 -27.93
CA LYS A 599 27.73 13.78 -27.24
C LYS A 599 28.51 13.50 -25.97
N VAL A 600 28.12 12.48 -25.20
CA VAL A 600 28.89 12.02 -24.02
C VAL A 600 30.29 11.57 -24.45
N LYS A 601 30.38 10.80 -25.54
CA LYS A 601 31.65 10.37 -26.12
C LYS A 601 32.54 11.54 -26.56
N SER A 602 31.98 12.62 -27.10
CA SER A 602 32.78 13.76 -27.58
C SER A 602 33.39 14.61 -26.46
N ILE A 603 32.88 14.51 -25.22
CA ILE A 603 33.42 15.26 -24.07
C ILE A 603 34.30 14.40 -23.14
N LEU A 604 34.37 13.09 -23.37
CA LEU A 604 35.20 12.15 -22.62
C LEU A 604 36.61 12.08 -23.19
N CYS A 605 37.63 12.20 -22.32
CA CYS A 605 39.03 12.02 -22.67
C CYS A 605 39.30 10.63 -23.26
N HIS A 606 40.37 10.51 -24.05
CA HIS A 606 40.77 9.25 -24.71
C HIS A 606 40.90 8.06 -23.74
N ASP A 607 41.51 8.25 -22.58
CA ASP A 607 41.66 7.22 -21.54
C ASP A 607 40.60 7.32 -20.44
N GLY A 608 39.53 8.07 -20.68
CA GLY A 608 38.48 8.32 -19.70
C GLY A 608 37.49 7.16 -19.54
N VAL A 609 36.71 7.21 -18.47
CA VAL A 609 35.66 6.24 -18.18
C VAL A 609 34.30 6.93 -18.00
N PHE A 610 33.29 6.43 -18.71
CA PHE A 610 31.89 6.81 -18.48
C PHE A 610 31.23 5.74 -17.60
N ILE A 611 30.68 6.15 -16.46
CA ILE A 611 30.09 5.29 -15.44
C ILE A 611 28.60 5.59 -15.34
N LEU A 612 27.77 4.57 -15.48
CA LEU A 612 26.32 4.70 -15.49
C LEU A 612 25.68 3.81 -14.42
N ASN A 613 24.85 4.39 -13.55
CA ASN A 613 23.91 3.63 -12.72
C ASN A 613 22.68 3.24 -13.54
N LEU A 614 22.49 1.95 -13.82
CA LEU A 614 21.34 1.43 -14.57
C LEU A 614 20.38 0.68 -13.64
N VAL A 615 19.13 1.14 -13.58
CA VAL A 615 18.02 0.45 -12.90
C VAL A 615 16.95 0.14 -13.95
N CYS A 616 16.99 -1.06 -14.50
CA CYS A 616 16.05 -1.53 -15.52
C CYS A 616 15.57 -2.94 -15.21
N ARG A 617 14.25 -3.10 -15.02
CA ARG A 617 13.64 -4.42 -14.75
C ARG A 617 13.26 -5.17 -16.02
N ASP A 618 13.04 -4.47 -17.12
CA ASP A 618 12.73 -5.07 -18.42
C ASP A 618 14.02 -5.59 -19.08
N VAL A 619 14.10 -6.91 -19.24
CA VAL A 619 15.25 -7.59 -19.84
C VAL A 619 15.49 -7.16 -21.29
N ARG A 620 14.43 -6.99 -22.10
CA ARG A 620 14.57 -6.60 -23.51
C ARG A 620 15.02 -5.15 -23.64
N LEU A 621 14.45 -4.27 -22.82
CA LEU A 621 14.87 -2.87 -22.77
C LEU A 621 16.33 -2.77 -22.32
N LYS A 622 16.72 -3.55 -21.30
CA LYS A 622 18.10 -3.63 -20.85
C LYS A 622 19.05 -4.08 -21.95
N ASP A 623 18.73 -5.15 -22.68
CA ASP A 623 19.57 -5.64 -23.77
C ASP A 623 19.72 -4.59 -24.89
N SER A 624 18.66 -3.84 -25.19
CA SER A 624 18.69 -2.72 -26.14
C SER A 624 19.62 -1.59 -25.67
N VAL A 625 19.58 -1.24 -24.38
CA VAL A 625 20.44 -0.19 -23.80
C VAL A 625 21.90 -0.63 -23.77
N LEU A 626 22.19 -1.87 -23.41
CA LEU A 626 23.54 -2.42 -23.48
C LEU A 626 24.08 -2.43 -24.93
N ALA A 627 23.24 -2.74 -25.91
CA ALA A 627 23.61 -2.69 -27.33
C ALA A 627 23.91 -1.26 -27.80
N GLY A 628 23.09 -0.28 -27.41
CA GLY A 628 23.32 1.14 -27.73
C GLY A 628 24.61 1.68 -27.09
N LEU A 629 24.81 1.38 -25.81
CA LEU A 629 26.05 1.72 -25.10
C LEU A 629 27.27 1.10 -25.76
N LYS A 630 27.21 -0.18 -26.13
CA LYS A 630 28.32 -0.88 -26.82
C LYS A 630 28.63 -0.28 -28.19
N ALA A 631 27.63 0.23 -28.90
CA ALA A 631 27.84 0.92 -30.17
C ALA A 631 28.59 2.26 -30.01
N ALA A 632 28.44 2.96 -28.88
CA ALA A 632 29.17 4.18 -28.58
C ALA A 632 30.53 3.93 -27.89
N PHE A 633 30.55 2.98 -26.94
CA PHE A 633 31.66 2.59 -26.06
C PHE A 633 31.94 1.09 -26.23
N PRO A 634 32.89 0.70 -27.10
CA PRO A 634 33.12 -0.69 -27.47
C PRO A 634 33.55 -1.62 -26.32
N LEU A 635 34.05 -1.08 -25.20
CA LEU A 635 34.45 -1.84 -24.02
C LEU A 635 33.52 -1.52 -22.85
N LEU A 636 32.76 -2.53 -22.41
CA LEU A 636 31.76 -2.39 -21.35
C LEU A 636 32.01 -3.41 -20.24
N TYR A 637 32.06 -2.93 -19.01
CA TYR A 637 32.05 -3.75 -17.80
C TYR A 637 30.71 -3.54 -17.08
N VAL A 638 30.08 -4.62 -16.64
CA VAL A 638 28.78 -4.61 -15.97
C VAL A 638 28.92 -5.22 -14.59
N ARG A 639 28.72 -4.41 -13.55
CA ARG A 639 28.64 -4.86 -12.17
C ARG A 639 27.19 -4.86 -11.72
N ARG A 640 26.64 -6.03 -11.43
CA ARG A 640 25.37 -6.14 -10.71
C ARG A 640 25.60 -5.96 -9.22
N ILE A 641 24.83 -5.08 -8.58
CA ILE A 641 24.83 -4.92 -7.13
C ILE A 641 23.96 -6.02 -6.52
N GLU A 642 24.47 -6.73 -5.52
CA GLU A 642 23.75 -7.82 -4.89
C GLU A 642 22.65 -7.26 -3.96
N GLY A 643 21.45 -7.84 -4.00
CA GLY A 643 20.29 -7.35 -3.23
C GLY A 643 19.59 -6.11 -3.82
N GLU A 644 20.21 -5.43 -4.78
CA GLU A 644 19.66 -4.25 -5.47
C GLU A 644 19.31 -4.55 -6.94
N VAL A 645 18.52 -3.68 -7.55
CA VAL A 645 18.21 -3.74 -9.00
C VAL A 645 19.29 -3.03 -9.83
N ASN A 646 20.19 -2.30 -9.16
CA ASN A 646 21.23 -1.49 -9.76
C ASN A 646 22.29 -2.36 -10.47
N GLU A 647 22.59 -2.00 -11.72
CA GLU A 647 23.74 -2.45 -12.48
C GLU A 647 24.62 -1.23 -12.79
N ILE A 648 25.85 -1.23 -12.29
CA ILE A 648 26.84 -0.20 -12.64
C ILE A 648 27.55 -0.61 -13.92
N LEU A 649 27.49 0.25 -14.92
CA LEU A 649 28.15 0.07 -16.20
C LEU A 649 29.38 0.96 -16.28
N PHE A 650 30.52 0.40 -16.67
CA PHE A 650 31.75 1.13 -16.91
C PHE A 650 32.09 1.04 -18.41
N CYS A 651 32.05 2.18 -19.08
CA CYS A 651 32.12 2.33 -20.52
C CYS A 651 33.46 2.99 -20.91
N GLN A 652 34.25 2.32 -21.74
CA GLN A 652 35.53 2.83 -22.27
C GLN A 652 35.52 2.85 -23.80
N LEU A 653 36.27 3.80 -24.36
CA LEU A 653 36.33 4.04 -25.81
C LEU A 653 37.17 3.01 -26.57
N HIS A 654 38.14 2.40 -25.89
CA HIS A 654 39.24 1.64 -26.50
C HIS A 654 39.30 0.22 -25.96
N PRO A 655 38.88 -0.80 -26.74
CA PRO A 655 38.99 -2.21 -26.36
C PRO A 655 40.41 -2.67 -25.98
N GLU A 656 41.44 -1.97 -26.46
CA GLU A 656 42.83 -2.28 -26.13
C GLU A 656 43.16 -2.03 -24.65
N GLN A 657 42.34 -1.23 -23.95
CA GLN A 657 42.46 -0.96 -22.52
C GLN A 657 41.77 -2.03 -21.65
N LYS A 658 41.28 -3.11 -22.27
CA LYS A 658 40.60 -4.19 -21.55
C LYS A 658 41.52 -4.82 -20.51
N LEU A 659 41.13 -4.74 -19.25
CA LEU A 659 41.71 -5.47 -18.14
C LEU A 659 40.95 -6.78 -17.96
N ALA A 660 41.67 -7.89 -17.84
CA ALA A 660 41.06 -9.12 -17.35
C ALA A 660 40.60 -8.92 -15.89
N THR A 661 39.58 -9.67 -15.45
CA THR A 661 39.06 -9.52 -14.08
C THR A 661 40.15 -9.59 -13.00
N PRO A 662 41.14 -10.49 -13.04
CA PRO A 662 42.22 -10.49 -12.05
C PRO A 662 43.05 -9.20 -12.03
N GLU A 663 43.35 -8.63 -13.20
CA GLU A 663 44.11 -7.38 -13.33
C GLU A 663 43.31 -6.19 -12.80
N LEU A 664 42.01 -6.13 -13.12
CA LEU A 664 41.12 -5.10 -12.59
C LEU A 664 41.03 -5.15 -11.05
N LEU A 665 40.98 -6.36 -10.48
CA LEU A 665 40.96 -6.53 -9.02
C LEU A 665 42.27 -6.07 -8.38
N GLU A 666 43.41 -6.34 -9.03
CA GLU A 666 44.70 -5.82 -8.59
C GLU A 666 44.73 -4.29 -8.64
N MET A 667 44.26 -3.68 -9.74
CA MET A 667 44.16 -2.21 -9.85
C MET A 667 43.25 -1.61 -8.77
N ALA A 668 42.13 -2.26 -8.46
CA ALA A 668 41.24 -1.84 -7.38
C ALA A 668 41.92 -1.90 -6.00
N GLN A 669 42.72 -2.93 -5.74
CA GLN A 669 43.52 -3.03 -4.51
C GLN A 669 44.62 -1.97 -4.43
N VAL A 670 45.22 -1.59 -5.58
CA VAL A 670 46.19 -0.49 -5.64
C VAL A 670 45.49 0.84 -5.35
N LEU A 671 44.34 1.09 -5.96
CA LEU A 671 43.54 2.28 -5.69
C LEU A 671 43.13 2.36 -4.22
N GLU A 672 42.63 1.27 -3.65
CA GLU A 672 42.24 1.21 -2.22
C GLU A 672 43.40 1.57 -1.30
N ARG A 673 44.58 0.97 -1.52
CA ARG A 673 45.79 1.30 -0.76
C ARG A 673 46.21 2.76 -0.92
N THR A 674 46.00 3.32 -2.10
CA THR A 674 46.34 4.71 -2.42
C THR A 674 45.40 5.69 -1.70
N LEU A 675 44.11 5.36 -1.62
CA LEU A 675 43.08 6.14 -0.92
C LEU A 675 43.16 6.03 0.60
N ARG A 676 43.60 4.88 1.13
CA ARG A 676 43.81 4.65 2.57
C ARG A 676 45.05 5.40 3.09
N LYS A 677 44.95 6.72 3.24
CA LYS A 677 45.99 7.55 3.85
C LYS A 677 45.80 7.73 5.37
N PRO A 678 46.88 7.74 6.17
CA PRO A 678 46.79 8.06 7.59
C PRO A 678 46.14 9.43 7.83
N GLY A 679 45.12 9.49 8.70
CA GLY A 679 44.41 10.72 9.04
C GLY A 679 43.25 11.07 8.11
N GLN A 680 43.08 10.35 7.00
CA GLN A 680 41.88 10.40 6.17
C GLN A 680 40.88 9.36 6.67
N GLY A 681 39.61 9.75 6.82
CA GLY A 681 38.56 8.81 7.19
C GLY A 681 38.41 7.75 6.11
N TRP A 682 38.50 6.48 6.48
CA TRP A 682 38.23 5.35 5.61
C TRP A 682 37.51 4.28 6.41
N ASP A 683 36.44 3.73 5.85
CA ASP A 683 35.67 2.66 6.50
C ASP A 683 36.22 1.29 6.09
N ASP A 684 36.50 0.43 7.07
CA ASP A 684 37.10 -0.89 6.83
C ASP A 684 36.19 -1.84 6.05
N THR A 685 34.87 -1.58 6.02
CA THR A 685 33.93 -2.34 5.18
C THR A 685 34.05 -1.98 3.69
N TYR A 686 34.74 -0.89 3.36
CA TYR A 686 34.94 -0.47 2.00
C TYR A 686 36.16 -1.17 1.38
N VAL A 687 35.87 -2.23 0.62
CA VAL A 687 36.85 -3.05 -0.13
C VAL A 687 36.57 -2.92 -1.62
N LEU A 688 37.42 -2.18 -2.35
CA LEU A 688 37.17 -1.85 -3.76
C LEU A 688 37.20 -3.08 -4.66
N SER A 689 38.07 -4.04 -4.38
CA SER A 689 38.15 -5.27 -5.18
C SER A 689 36.89 -6.11 -5.06
N ASP A 690 36.26 -6.17 -3.89
CA ASP A 690 35.03 -6.94 -3.72
C ASP A 690 33.86 -6.33 -4.52
N MET A 691 33.84 -4.99 -4.64
CA MET A 691 32.90 -4.27 -5.49
C MET A 691 33.04 -4.60 -6.98
N LEU A 692 34.20 -5.07 -7.44
CA LEU A 692 34.45 -5.42 -8.84
C LEU A 692 34.56 -6.94 -9.11
N LYS A 693 34.51 -7.78 -8.06
CA LYS A 693 34.70 -9.24 -8.16
C LYS A 693 33.77 -9.97 -9.12
N THR A 694 32.50 -9.55 -9.22
CA THR A 694 31.50 -10.17 -10.10
C THR A 694 31.24 -9.40 -11.39
N VAL A 695 32.16 -8.49 -11.77
CA VAL A 695 32.01 -7.72 -13.01
C VAL A 695 32.03 -8.64 -14.22
N LYS A 696 31.17 -8.36 -15.20
CA LYS A 696 31.14 -9.04 -16.50
C LYS A 696 31.62 -8.09 -17.58
N ILE A 697 32.49 -8.59 -18.46
CA ILE A 697 32.90 -7.85 -19.65
C ILE A 697 31.94 -8.25 -20.78
N VAL A 698 31.24 -7.28 -21.38
CA VAL A 698 30.12 -7.52 -22.31
C VAL A 698 30.47 -7.28 -23.76
#